data_AF-G5JQY1-F1
#
_entry.id   AF-G5JQY1-F1
#
_cell.length_a   1.000
_cell.length_b   1.000
_cell.length_c   1.000
_cell.angle_alpha   90.00
_cell.angle_beta   90.00
_cell.angle_gamma   90.00
#
_symmetry.space_group_name_H-M   'P 1'
#
loop_
_entity.id
_entity.type
_entity.pdbx_description
1 polymer ?
#
loop_
_entity_poly.entity_id
_entity_poly.type
_entity_poly.pdbx_seq_one_letter_code
_entity_poly.pdbx_strand_id
1 'polypeptide(L)'
;MSQHYLRKSALLLSLVTAGLVANQVTADEQLPQSQTQNQVASANDVSSQQVPTNQDQSQDYANAQASAVQASNSQEQSIYQNQTPQTAEQEKADDTKPIEGEKVDVQILSTTDLHTNLVNYDYYQDKDAQNIGLAKTALLIDQAEKENPNSVLVDNGDTIQGTPLGTYEALINPVKQGQQHPMYKAFTTLHYDAASLGNHEFNYGLDYLNRVVDSAGLPIVNANVIDARTGKHYFNPYIIIPKTFTDINGRQVTVNVGITGIVPPQIMNWDKANLEGKVKTIDAVQAVEAVAPEMRAKGADIVLVMSHSGIGNDRYDIGEENVGYQIASAKGIDAVVTGHAHAEFPSGNGTGVYEKIPGVDGFNGKINGIPVTMGGKYGDHLGVIKLNLLFQGGKWKVEQSHAEIRKIDSNSNQADERILNLAKPDHEATIDYVREQVGTTTAPINSYFALVEDDPSIQMVNNAQRWYLKEQLAGTPEASLPLLSAAAPFKAGARNDASSYTDIPAGPIAIKNVADLYLYDNVTAVLKVTGKDLREWLEMSAGQFNQIDPSKTGPQQLINTDYRTYNFDVIDGINYTFDVTQPNKYDMDGNLVNPDAHRVRDLTYMGQPVADGQEFMVATNNYRASGNFPGVRNASENRLLNLENRQVLINYITAEKTINPTADNNWRFADTIKGLDVHFRTAERAKNLLNQKTTIQFVAADPSQNGFGDFKYIYTEATDPSRPTTPADPQAKEQEQTAKPALSLHKRQAILQMVTSNYQNLQSQTAAPTGSKTSKQAELPKTNGQSSWSLSLVGLLISIFAANLLPKSKRH
;
A
#
# COMPACT_ATOMS: atom_id res chain seq x y z
N MET A 1 29.74 47.75 33.86
CA MET A 1 30.24 49.11 33.49
C MET A 1 30.05 49.27 31.99
N SER A 2 29.77 50.40 31.35
CA SER A 2 29.14 51.67 31.71
C SER A 2 29.31 52.60 30.48
N GLN A 3 28.23 52.83 29.72
CA GLN A 3 27.95 54.02 28.88
C GLN A 3 28.91 54.55 27.77
N HIS A 4 28.32 54.66 26.57
CA HIS A 4 28.31 55.80 25.62
C HIS A 4 29.57 56.50 25.06
N TYR A 5 29.59 56.65 23.71
CA TYR A 5 29.54 57.93 22.93
C TYR A 5 29.19 57.58 21.45
N LEU A 6 28.34 58.19 20.61
CA LEU A 6 27.34 59.30 20.64
C LEU A 6 27.66 60.54 19.76
N ARG A 7 27.36 60.49 18.44
CA ARG A 7 26.98 61.61 17.51
C ARG A 7 26.39 60.99 16.21
N LYS A 8 25.15 61.27 15.78
CA LYS A 8 24.54 62.51 15.20
C LYS A 8 25.08 62.82 13.78
N SER A 9 24.28 63.04 12.74
CA SER A 9 23.01 63.82 12.61
C SER A 9 21.83 62.99 12.02
N ALA A 10 20.51 63.26 12.17
CA ALA A 10 19.70 64.50 12.26
C ALA A 10 19.50 65.21 10.89
N LEU A 11 18.34 65.77 10.48
CA LEU A 11 16.95 65.92 11.02
C LEU A 11 16.05 66.42 9.83
N LEU A 12 14.71 66.30 9.66
CA LEU A 12 13.55 65.52 10.18
C LEU A 12 12.60 65.29 8.93
N LEU A 13 11.39 64.70 8.93
CA LEU A 13 10.10 65.10 9.53
C LEU A 13 9.15 63.87 9.67
N SER A 14 8.11 63.95 10.49
CA SER A 14 7.27 62.82 10.93
C SER A 14 5.81 62.87 10.47
N LEU A 15 5.16 61.71 10.35
CA LEU A 15 3.88 61.45 11.07
C LEU A 15 3.57 59.94 11.22
N VAL A 16 2.69 59.64 12.17
CA VAL A 16 2.55 58.33 12.85
C VAL A 16 1.35 57.53 12.33
N THR A 17 1.53 56.21 12.12
CA THR A 17 0.63 55.16 12.64
C THR A 17 1.35 53.81 12.69
N ALA A 18 0.94 52.93 13.61
CA ALA A 18 1.53 51.60 13.80
C ALA A 18 0.72 50.50 13.09
N GLY A 19 1.40 49.43 12.69
CA GLY A 19 0.81 48.21 12.13
C GLY A 19 1.87 47.12 12.02
N LEU A 20 1.55 45.90 12.46
CA LEU A 20 2.45 44.75 12.38
C LEU A 20 2.47 44.22 10.94
N VAL A 21 3.66 44.10 10.35
CA VAL A 21 3.83 43.49 9.02
C VAL A 21 4.13 42.00 9.21
N ALA A 22 3.11 41.17 9.07
CA ALA A 22 3.27 39.78 8.70
C ALA A 22 3.32 39.71 7.17
N ASN A 23 4.48 39.40 6.58
CA ASN A 23 4.59 39.22 5.13
C ASN A 23 3.97 37.88 4.74
N GLN A 24 2.82 37.94 4.07
CA GLN A 24 2.30 36.81 3.30
C GLN A 24 3.23 36.54 2.11
N VAL A 25 3.53 35.27 1.83
CA VAL A 25 4.14 34.87 0.55
C VAL A 25 3.03 34.34 -0.35
N THR A 26 2.44 35.25 -1.13
CA THR A 26 1.66 34.89 -2.31
C THR A 26 2.61 34.65 -3.48
N ALA A 27 2.82 33.38 -3.83
CA ALA A 27 3.50 32.99 -5.07
C ALA A 27 2.43 32.74 -6.13
N ASP A 28 2.19 33.73 -6.99
CA ASP A 28 1.17 33.68 -8.04
C ASP A 28 1.69 32.93 -9.28
N GLU A 29 0.80 32.23 -9.99
CA GLU A 29 1.17 31.31 -11.07
C GLU A 29 1.28 32.03 -12.42
N GLN A 30 2.50 32.17 -12.97
CA GLN A 30 2.71 32.73 -14.32
C GLN A 30 3.57 31.82 -15.20
N LEU A 31 2.90 31.12 -16.12
CA LEU A 31 3.51 30.35 -17.21
C LEU A 31 4.06 31.28 -18.32
N PRO A 32 5.35 31.20 -18.69
CA PRO A 32 5.86 31.89 -19.87
C PRO A 32 5.40 31.20 -21.17
N GLN A 33 4.67 31.91 -22.03
CA GLN A 33 4.38 31.44 -23.38
C GLN A 33 5.62 31.58 -24.28
N SER A 34 6.22 30.47 -24.72
CA SER A 34 7.25 30.48 -25.77
C SER A 34 6.62 30.22 -27.15
N GLN A 35 6.49 31.27 -27.97
CA GLN A 35 6.15 31.13 -29.38
C GLN A 35 7.38 30.70 -30.19
N THR A 36 7.29 29.58 -30.91
CA THR A 36 8.22 29.26 -32.00
C THR A 36 7.44 28.69 -33.19
N GLN A 37 7.93 28.95 -34.40
CA GLN A 37 7.12 28.89 -35.63
C GLN A 37 7.15 27.52 -36.31
N ASN A 38 6.07 27.21 -37.06
CA ASN A 38 6.07 26.15 -38.06
C ASN A 38 7.18 26.37 -39.09
N GLN A 39 7.95 25.32 -39.40
CA GLN A 39 8.46 25.11 -40.76
C GLN A 39 8.11 23.70 -41.22
N VAL A 40 7.63 23.61 -42.46
CA VAL A 40 7.23 22.35 -43.10
C VAL A 40 8.37 21.91 -44.02
N ALA A 41 8.81 20.66 -43.87
CA ALA A 41 9.70 20.00 -44.82
C ALA A 41 9.15 18.60 -45.13
N SER A 42 8.95 18.30 -46.42
CA SER A 42 8.27 17.09 -46.91
C SER A 42 9.22 16.16 -47.65
N ALA A 43 9.21 14.85 -47.31
CA ALA A 43 9.86 13.82 -48.13
C ALA A 43 9.23 12.42 -47.95
N ASN A 44 8.39 12.06 -48.92
CA ASN A 44 8.19 10.75 -49.57
C ASN A 44 8.55 9.44 -48.83
N ASP A 45 7.51 8.68 -48.46
CA ASP A 45 7.08 7.44 -49.18
C ASP A 45 8.16 6.43 -49.66
N VAL A 46 8.18 5.24 -49.03
CA VAL A 46 8.52 3.94 -49.68
C VAL A 46 7.67 2.78 -49.12
N SER A 47 6.68 2.33 -49.90
CA SER A 47 6.24 0.93 -50.10
C SER A 47 6.55 -0.13 -49.02
N SER A 48 5.50 -0.64 -48.35
CA SER A 48 5.48 -1.99 -47.77
C SER A 48 5.04 -3.05 -48.80
N GLN A 49 5.83 -4.12 -48.97
CA GLN A 49 5.41 -5.32 -49.71
C GLN A 49 4.78 -6.38 -48.79
N GLN A 50 4.10 -7.36 -49.37
CA GLN A 50 3.10 -8.22 -48.71
C GLN A 50 3.14 -9.65 -49.27
N VAL A 51 2.57 -10.63 -48.54
CA VAL A 51 2.25 -12.02 -48.97
C VAL A 51 3.50 -12.96 -49.02
N PRO A 52 3.41 -14.28 -48.72
CA PRO A 52 2.23 -15.12 -48.45
C PRO A 52 2.12 -15.79 -47.07
N THR A 53 0.88 -16.15 -46.76
CA THR A 53 0.45 -17.17 -45.78
C THR A 53 0.82 -18.60 -46.20
N ASN A 54 0.86 -19.52 -45.23
CA ASN A 54 0.47 -20.91 -45.45
C ASN A 54 -0.28 -21.44 -44.22
N GLN A 55 -1.35 -22.20 -44.45
CA GLN A 55 -2.02 -23.06 -43.47
C GLN A 55 -1.88 -24.51 -43.96
N ASP A 56 -1.72 -25.49 -43.06
CA ASP A 56 -2.74 -26.53 -42.94
C ASP A 56 -2.64 -27.39 -41.66
N GLN A 57 -3.70 -28.19 -41.44
CA GLN A 57 -3.95 -29.36 -40.57
C GLN A 57 -2.72 -30.04 -39.89
N SER A 58 -2.68 -30.44 -38.60
CA SER A 58 -3.64 -30.95 -37.58
C SER A 58 -3.72 -32.49 -37.42
N GLN A 59 -3.98 -32.96 -36.18
CA GLN A 59 -4.35 -34.34 -35.74
C GLN A 59 -3.24 -35.42 -35.63
N ASP A 60 -3.28 -36.40 -34.71
CA ASP A 60 -3.94 -36.54 -33.37
C ASP A 60 -3.43 -37.81 -32.59
N TYR A 61 -3.68 -37.90 -31.27
CA TYR A 61 -3.53 -39.08 -30.34
C TYR A 61 -2.15 -39.79 -30.16
N ALA A 62 -1.87 -40.58 -29.10
CA ALA A 62 -2.19 -40.54 -27.66
C ALA A 62 -1.47 -41.67 -26.87
N ASN A 63 -1.28 -41.49 -25.54
CA ASN A 63 -1.13 -42.53 -24.50
C ASN A 63 0.11 -43.48 -24.53
N ALA A 64 0.61 -44.07 -23.42
CA ALA A 64 0.25 -44.01 -21.98
C ALA A 64 1.46 -44.35 -21.06
N GLN A 65 1.32 -44.04 -19.76
CA GLN A 65 1.68 -44.80 -18.53
C GLN A 65 2.91 -45.77 -18.47
N ALA A 66 3.55 -46.04 -17.32
CA ALA A 66 3.66 -45.42 -15.97
C ALA A 66 4.57 -46.30 -15.08
N SER A 67 4.99 -45.80 -13.90
CA SER A 67 5.43 -46.49 -12.66
C SER A 67 6.82 -46.09 -12.13
N ALA A 68 7.00 -46.18 -10.81
CA ALA A 68 8.18 -45.70 -10.07
C ALA A 68 8.79 -46.77 -9.15
N VAL A 69 10.06 -46.59 -8.78
CA VAL A 69 10.74 -47.22 -7.61
C VAL A 69 11.66 -46.17 -6.96
N GLN A 70 12.08 -46.40 -5.72
CA GLN A 70 12.62 -45.40 -4.78
C GLN A 70 14.16 -45.28 -4.75
N ALA A 71 14.60 -44.13 -4.25
CA ALA A 71 15.71 -43.93 -3.27
C ALA A 71 17.19 -43.84 -3.69
N SER A 72 17.81 -42.80 -3.11
CA SER A 72 19.16 -42.70 -2.53
C SER A 72 20.27 -41.90 -3.28
N ASN A 73 20.80 -40.92 -2.53
CA ASN A 73 22.16 -40.36 -2.48
C ASN A 73 22.89 -39.88 -3.74
N SER A 74 23.15 -38.55 -3.73
CA SER A 74 24.42 -37.88 -4.07
C SER A 74 25.25 -38.35 -5.29
N GLN A 75 25.43 -37.46 -6.28
CA GLN A 75 26.70 -36.72 -6.43
C GLN A 75 26.61 -35.61 -7.50
N GLU A 76 27.74 -34.91 -7.69
CA GLU A 76 27.93 -33.68 -8.45
C GLU A 76 27.80 -33.79 -10.00
N GLN A 77 27.47 -32.62 -10.58
CA GLN A 77 28.00 -32.06 -11.84
C GLN A 77 27.82 -32.76 -13.21
N SER A 78 27.15 -32.00 -14.09
CA SER A 78 27.45 -31.79 -15.53
C SER A 78 27.60 -32.99 -16.47
N ILE A 79 26.59 -33.21 -17.32
CA ILE A 79 26.77 -33.79 -18.66
C ILE A 79 25.91 -33.03 -19.68
N TYR A 80 26.55 -32.25 -20.55
CA TYR A 80 26.13 -32.10 -21.96
C TYR A 80 27.37 -31.76 -22.81
N GLN A 81 27.89 -32.77 -23.52
CA GLN A 81 28.80 -32.58 -24.65
C GLN A 81 28.16 -33.15 -25.91
N ASN A 82 28.27 -32.42 -27.00
CA ASN A 82 28.20 -32.94 -28.36
C ASN A 82 29.22 -32.18 -29.21
N GLN A 83 30.03 -32.90 -29.99
CA GLN A 83 31.07 -32.31 -30.84
C GLN A 83 30.95 -32.84 -32.27
N THR A 84 30.97 -31.95 -33.26
CA THR A 84 31.73 -32.04 -34.53
C THR A 84 31.37 -30.84 -35.42
N PRO A 85 32.25 -30.39 -36.34
CA PRO A 85 33.66 -30.11 -36.16
C PRO A 85 34.04 -28.67 -36.61
N GLN A 86 35.22 -28.18 -36.21
CA GLN A 86 35.66 -26.80 -36.52
C GLN A 86 36.11 -26.59 -37.98
N THR A 87 35.91 -25.37 -38.49
CA THR A 87 36.80 -24.75 -39.48
C THR A 87 37.25 -23.35 -39.02
N ALA A 88 38.32 -23.34 -38.24
CA ALA A 88 39.33 -22.28 -38.12
C ALA A 88 38.87 -20.79 -38.14
N GLU A 89 38.41 -20.30 -36.99
CA GLU A 89 39.06 -19.14 -36.37
C GLU A 89 39.47 -19.53 -34.94
N GLN A 90 40.64 -19.08 -34.49
CA GLN A 90 41.13 -19.34 -33.13
C GLN A 90 40.79 -18.15 -32.23
N GLU A 91 39.56 -18.11 -31.73
CA GLU A 91 39.28 -17.36 -30.52
C GLU A 91 40.22 -17.86 -29.42
N LYS A 92 40.98 -16.94 -28.82
CA LYS A 92 41.66 -17.22 -27.56
C LYS A 92 40.58 -17.35 -26.50
N ALA A 93 40.70 -18.34 -25.62
CA ALA A 93 40.05 -18.23 -24.32
C ALA A 93 40.69 -17.03 -23.60
N ASP A 94 39.98 -15.92 -23.51
CA ASP A 94 40.46 -14.75 -22.77
C ASP A 94 40.63 -15.11 -21.29
N ASP A 95 41.82 -14.84 -20.75
CA ASP A 95 42.07 -15.00 -19.32
C ASP A 95 41.33 -13.87 -18.60
N THR A 96 40.19 -14.16 -17.97
CA THR A 96 39.37 -13.16 -17.28
C THR A 96 39.88 -12.79 -15.88
N LYS A 97 41.07 -13.28 -15.49
CA LYS A 97 41.67 -12.94 -14.19
C LYS A 97 42.06 -11.46 -14.14
N PRO A 98 41.66 -10.73 -13.09
CA PRO A 98 42.06 -9.33 -12.94
C PRO A 98 43.59 -9.14 -12.89
N ILE A 99 44.07 -8.01 -13.40
CA ILE A 99 45.49 -7.60 -13.33
C ILE A 99 45.69 -6.34 -12.49
N GLU A 100 46.87 -6.20 -11.87
CA GLU A 100 47.16 -5.10 -10.95
C GLU A 100 47.07 -3.73 -11.65
N GLY A 101 46.21 -2.84 -11.12
CA GLY A 101 45.92 -1.52 -11.69
C GLY A 101 44.70 -1.45 -12.60
N GLU A 102 44.05 -2.58 -12.90
CA GLU A 102 42.85 -2.67 -13.74
C GLU A 102 41.63 -2.02 -13.06
N LYS A 103 40.73 -1.44 -13.87
CA LYS A 103 39.54 -0.74 -13.39
C LYS A 103 38.29 -1.18 -14.13
N VAL A 104 37.20 -1.37 -13.38
CA VAL A 104 35.89 -1.73 -13.93
C VAL A 104 34.79 -0.95 -13.21
N ASP A 105 33.89 -0.36 -13.98
CA ASP A 105 32.74 0.38 -13.48
C ASP A 105 31.53 -0.57 -13.45
N VAL A 106 31.06 -0.89 -12.24
CA VAL A 106 29.97 -1.84 -11.99
C VAL A 106 28.74 -1.08 -11.48
N GLN A 107 27.54 -1.53 -11.82
CA GLN A 107 26.31 -1.06 -11.18
C GLN A 107 25.49 -2.19 -10.57
N ILE A 108 24.86 -1.89 -9.44
CA ILE A 108 23.88 -2.75 -8.78
C ILE A 108 22.52 -2.07 -8.95
N LEU A 109 21.62 -2.72 -9.68
CA LEU A 109 20.25 -2.33 -9.92
C LEU A 109 19.35 -3.05 -8.91
N SER A 110 18.39 -2.34 -8.33
CA SER A 110 17.64 -2.85 -7.17
C SER A 110 16.17 -2.44 -7.16
N THR A 111 15.29 -3.42 -6.93
CA THR A 111 13.90 -3.22 -6.51
C THR A 111 13.71 -3.65 -5.05
N THR A 112 12.62 -3.19 -4.46
CA THR A 112 12.20 -3.49 -3.09
C THR A 112 10.70 -3.25 -2.98
N ASP A 113 10.02 -3.91 -2.04
CA ASP A 113 8.65 -3.60 -1.65
C ASP A 113 7.65 -3.58 -2.82
N LEU A 114 7.86 -4.48 -3.80
CA LEU A 114 7.07 -4.53 -5.03
C LEU A 114 5.61 -4.92 -4.76
N HIS A 115 5.35 -5.65 -3.68
CA HIS A 115 4.02 -5.98 -3.17
C HIS A 115 3.04 -6.56 -4.21
N THR A 116 3.52 -7.40 -5.14
CA THR A 116 2.77 -7.92 -6.31
C THR A 116 2.22 -6.88 -7.31
N ASN A 117 2.74 -5.65 -7.31
CA ASN A 117 2.49 -4.66 -8.36
C ASN A 117 3.29 -5.03 -9.62
N LEU A 118 2.86 -6.11 -10.29
CA LEU A 118 3.52 -6.65 -11.48
C LEU A 118 3.34 -5.74 -12.72
N VAL A 119 2.17 -5.11 -12.82
CA VAL A 119 1.77 -4.22 -13.93
C VAL A 119 1.23 -2.89 -13.39
N ASN A 120 1.11 -1.90 -14.26
CA ASN A 120 0.62 -0.54 -13.99
C ASN A 120 -0.90 -0.47 -13.81
N TYR A 121 -1.44 -1.23 -12.84
CA TYR A 121 -2.88 -1.41 -12.62
C TYR A 121 -3.25 -1.46 -11.14
N ASP A 122 -4.22 -0.64 -10.73
CA ASP A 122 -4.81 -0.66 -9.40
C ASP A 122 -6.05 -1.58 -9.41
N TYR A 123 -5.84 -2.84 -9.01
CA TYR A 123 -6.89 -3.85 -8.85
C TYR A 123 -7.94 -3.47 -7.80
N TYR A 124 -7.59 -2.65 -6.81
CA TYR A 124 -8.53 -2.20 -5.79
C TYR A 124 -9.49 -1.13 -6.37
N GLN A 125 -9.03 -0.31 -7.31
CA GLN A 125 -9.85 0.67 -8.04
C GLN A 125 -10.39 0.19 -9.41
N ASP A 126 -10.04 -1.02 -9.85
CA ASP A 126 -10.46 -1.62 -11.14
C ASP A 126 -10.06 -0.76 -12.36
N LYS A 127 -8.84 -0.20 -12.34
CA LYS A 127 -8.33 0.75 -13.36
C LYS A 127 -6.80 0.75 -13.50
N ASP A 128 -6.31 1.27 -14.61
CA ASP A 128 -4.89 1.55 -14.85
C ASP A 128 -4.33 2.59 -13.85
N ALA A 129 -3.07 2.41 -13.44
CA ALA A 129 -2.36 3.28 -12.51
C ALA A 129 -0.90 3.46 -12.94
N GLN A 130 -0.58 4.60 -13.54
CA GLN A 130 0.72 4.84 -14.19
C GLN A 130 1.87 5.14 -13.22
N ASN A 131 1.59 5.26 -11.91
CA ASN A 131 2.59 5.54 -10.87
C ASN A 131 3.08 4.28 -10.11
N ILE A 132 2.80 3.08 -10.64
CA ILE A 132 3.23 1.78 -10.09
C ILE A 132 3.57 0.78 -11.21
N GLY A 133 4.20 -0.34 -10.84
CA GLY A 133 4.27 -1.55 -11.65
C GLY A 133 5.69 -1.93 -12.08
N LEU A 134 6.11 -3.16 -11.78
CA LEU A 134 7.37 -3.75 -12.27
C LEU A 134 7.51 -3.67 -13.79
N ALA A 135 6.40 -3.80 -14.54
CA ALA A 135 6.38 -3.57 -15.99
C ALA A 135 6.86 -2.17 -16.40
N LYS A 136 6.68 -1.13 -15.58
CA LYS A 136 7.24 0.21 -15.81
C LYS A 136 8.68 0.32 -15.32
N THR A 137 9.01 -0.28 -14.18
CA THR A 137 10.40 -0.34 -13.67
C THR A 137 11.33 -1.06 -14.64
N ALA A 138 10.84 -2.08 -15.35
CA ALA A 138 11.56 -2.82 -16.38
C ALA A 138 12.14 -1.89 -17.46
N LEU A 139 11.44 -0.83 -17.86
CA LEU A 139 11.95 0.16 -18.82
C LEU A 139 13.15 0.95 -18.27
N LEU A 140 13.20 1.18 -16.95
CA LEU A 140 14.35 1.82 -16.27
C LEU A 140 15.53 0.87 -16.13
N ILE A 141 15.28 -0.43 -15.90
CA ILE A 141 16.31 -1.48 -15.89
C ILE A 141 16.95 -1.55 -17.28
N ASP A 142 16.11 -1.72 -18.31
CA ASP A 142 16.51 -1.74 -19.72
C ASP A 142 17.30 -0.48 -20.13
N GLN A 143 17.03 0.67 -19.52
CA GLN A 143 17.75 1.92 -19.77
C GLN A 143 19.08 1.98 -19.00
N ALA A 144 19.10 1.58 -17.73
CA ALA A 144 20.32 1.53 -16.93
C ALA A 144 21.34 0.53 -17.50
N GLU A 145 20.92 -0.63 -17.97
CA GLU A 145 21.82 -1.64 -18.57
C GLU A 145 22.39 -1.20 -19.93
N LYS A 146 21.69 -0.31 -20.65
CA LYS A 146 22.22 0.36 -21.85
C LYS A 146 23.24 1.46 -21.52
N GLU A 147 23.17 2.04 -20.32
CA GLU A 147 24.15 3.01 -19.82
C GLU A 147 25.40 2.33 -19.24
N ASN A 148 25.24 1.18 -18.57
CA ASN A 148 26.35 0.32 -18.15
C ASN A 148 25.96 -1.17 -18.17
N PRO A 149 26.51 -1.99 -19.09
CA PRO A 149 26.21 -3.42 -19.17
C PRO A 149 26.84 -4.26 -18.04
N ASN A 150 27.69 -3.68 -17.20
CA ASN A 150 28.24 -4.33 -16.02
C ASN A 150 27.22 -4.30 -14.85
N SER A 151 26.04 -4.87 -15.07
CA SER A 151 24.93 -4.88 -14.10
C SER A 151 24.96 -6.09 -13.16
N VAL A 152 24.51 -5.87 -11.93
CA VAL A 152 23.96 -6.89 -11.03
C VAL A 152 22.54 -6.46 -10.70
N LEU A 153 21.53 -7.31 -10.90
CA LEU A 153 20.12 -6.94 -10.70
C LEU A 153 19.51 -7.77 -9.56
N VAL A 154 18.94 -7.10 -8.54
CA VAL A 154 18.43 -7.76 -7.33
C VAL A 154 17.07 -7.22 -6.86
N ASP A 155 16.31 -8.06 -6.14
CA ASP A 155 15.11 -7.64 -5.40
C ASP A 155 15.26 -7.84 -3.90
N ASN A 156 14.86 -6.84 -3.12
CA ASN A 156 15.05 -6.80 -1.66
C ASN A 156 13.84 -7.34 -0.87
N GLY A 157 12.91 -8.07 -1.49
CA GLY A 157 11.78 -8.71 -0.80
C GLY A 157 10.54 -7.82 -0.63
N ASP A 158 9.56 -8.35 0.10
CA ASP A 158 8.14 -7.96 0.04
C ASP A 158 7.63 -8.01 -1.41
N THR A 159 7.86 -9.17 -2.02
CA THR A 159 7.58 -9.47 -3.42
C THR A 159 6.16 -10.04 -3.61
N ILE A 160 5.69 -10.91 -2.70
CA ILE A 160 4.58 -11.87 -2.98
C ILE A 160 3.20 -11.59 -2.34
N GLN A 161 3.03 -10.49 -1.60
CA GLN A 161 1.73 -10.05 -1.03
C GLN A 161 1.56 -8.53 -1.24
N GLY A 162 0.32 -8.04 -1.39
CA GLY A 162 -0.02 -6.61 -1.21
C GLY A 162 -1.07 -6.07 -2.20
N THR A 163 -1.10 -6.62 -3.42
CA THR A 163 -2.27 -6.49 -4.31
C THR A 163 -3.12 -7.77 -4.25
N PRO A 164 -4.37 -7.73 -4.75
CA PRO A 164 -5.20 -8.92 -4.91
C PRO A 164 -4.57 -10.02 -5.79
N LEU A 165 -3.53 -9.73 -6.59
CA LEU A 165 -2.79 -10.76 -7.35
C LEU A 165 -2.05 -11.72 -6.40
N GLY A 166 -1.37 -11.20 -5.38
CA GLY A 166 -0.73 -12.02 -4.35
C GLY A 166 -1.73 -12.87 -3.57
N THR A 167 -2.86 -12.25 -3.16
CA THR A 167 -3.96 -12.97 -2.50
C THR A 167 -4.57 -14.05 -3.40
N TYR A 168 -4.71 -13.80 -4.70
CA TYR A 168 -5.22 -14.76 -5.68
C TYR A 168 -4.28 -15.96 -5.84
N GLU A 169 -3.00 -15.72 -6.13
CA GLU A 169 -1.99 -16.77 -6.33
C GLU A 169 -1.59 -17.49 -5.02
N ALA A 170 -1.90 -16.93 -3.85
CA ALA A 170 -1.68 -17.60 -2.56
C ALA A 170 -2.88 -18.42 -2.07
N LEU A 171 -4.11 -17.91 -2.22
CA LEU A 171 -5.30 -18.46 -1.54
C LEU A 171 -6.42 -18.95 -2.47
N ILE A 172 -6.53 -18.44 -3.70
CA ILE A 172 -7.66 -18.72 -4.62
C ILE A 172 -7.25 -19.72 -5.69
N ASN A 173 -6.15 -19.43 -6.40
CA ASN A 173 -5.43 -20.32 -7.31
C ASN A 173 -4.01 -20.56 -6.77
N PRO A 174 -3.85 -21.25 -5.63
CA PRO A 174 -2.56 -21.39 -4.95
C PRO A 174 -1.47 -21.96 -5.87
N VAL A 175 -0.32 -21.27 -5.95
CA VAL A 175 0.88 -21.70 -6.70
C VAL A 175 1.21 -23.17 -6.40
N LYS A 176 1.22 -24.00 -7.45
CA LYS A 176 1.42 -25.45 -7.36
C LYS A 176 2.91 -25.78 -7.24
N GLN A 177 3.26 -26.97 -6.72
CA GLN A 177 4.67 -27.39 -6.63
C GLN A 177 5.32 -27.33 -8.03
N GLY A 178 6.40 -26.57 -8.18
CA GLY A 178 7.12 -26.40 -9.44
C GLY A 178 6.46 -25.42 -10.45
N GLN A 179 5.30 -24.83 -10.13
CA GLN A 179 4.78 -23.66 -10.83
C GLN A 179 5.49 -22.42 -10.26
N GLN A 180 6.03 -21.55 -11.11
CA GLN A 180 6.60 -20.27 -10.65
C GLN A 180 5.49 -19.27 -10.31
N HIS A 181 5.64 -18.52 -9.21
CA HIS A 181 4.79 -17.35 -8.90
C HIS A 181 5.02 -16.22 -9.93
N PRO A 182 4.00 -15.44 -10.34
CA PRO A 182 4.11 -14.50 -11.47
C PRO A 182 5.22 -13.43 -11.31
N MET A 183 5.48 -12.95 -10.10
CA MET A 183 6.59 -12.03 -9.83
C MET A 183 7.96 -12.66 -10.13
N TYR A 184 8.16 -13.93 -9.75
CA TYR A 184 9.42 -14.63 -10.03
C TYR A 184 9.55 -15.06 -11.49
N LYS A 185 8.45 -15.33 -12.21
CA LYS A 185 8.46 -15.42 -13.69
C LYS A 185 9.00 -14.12 -14.32
N ALA A 186 8.60 -12.96 -13.78
CA ALA A 186 9.07 -11.66 -14.26
C ALA A 186 10.55 -11.42 -13.91
N PHE A 187 11.00 -11.79 -12.70
CA PHE A 187 12.41 -11.68 -12.31
C PHE A 187 13.34 -12.53 -13.20
N THR A 188 12.96 -13.76 -13.54
CA THR A 188 13.75 -14.59 -14.48
C THR A 188 13.73 -14.04 -15.91
N THR A 189 12.62 -13.43 -16.33
CA THR A 189 12.46 -12.76 -17.64
C THR A 189 13.26 -11.46 -17.74
N LEU A 190 13.51 -10.77 -16.63
CA LEU A 190 14.38 -9.60 -16.51
C LEU A 190 15.80 -9.94 -16.06
N HIS A 191 16.14 -11.24 -15.93
CA HIS A 191 17.47 -11.74 -15.60
C HIS A 191 18.05 -11.25 -14.26
N TYR A 192 17.20 -11.14 -13.23
CA TYR A 192 17.64 -10.88 -11.84
C TYR A 192 18.65 -11.94 -11.37
N ASP A 193 19.77 -11.49 -10.81
CA ASP A 193 20.86 -12.34 -10.28
C ASP A 193 20.49 -13.03 -8.96
N ALA A 194 19.73 -12.35 -8.09
CA ALA A 194 19.30 -12.85 -6.78
C ALA A 194 18.11 -12.05 -6.22
N ALA A 195 17.44 -12.59 -5.21
CA ALA A 195 16.49 -11.86 -4.38
C ALA A 195 16.65 -12.17 -2.87
N SER A 196 16.10 -11.31 -2.03
CA SER A 196 15.93 -11.55 -0.59
C SER A 196 14.52 -12.07 -0.27
N LEU A 197 14.27 -12.26 1.02
CA LEU A 197 12.94 -12.27 1.60
C LEU A 197 12.70 -10.92 2.29
N GLY A 198 11.43 -10.49 2.35
CA GLY A 198 10.94 -9.50 3.30
C GLY A 198 10.06 -10.12 4.39
N ASN A 199 9.27 -9.31 5.08
CA ASN A 199 8.32 -9.80 6.10
C ASN A 199 7.06 -10.40 5.48
N HIS A 200 6.55 -9.81 4.40
CA HIS A 200 5.29 -10.21 3.79
C HIS A 200 5.38 -11.55 3.03
N GLU A 201 6.59 -12.04 2.73
CA GLU A 201 6.84 -13.43 2.30
C GLU A 201 6.34 -14.50 3.30
N PHE A 202 6.27 -14.19 4.61
CA PHE A 202 5.88 -15.14 5.64
C PHE A 202 4.36 -15.24 5.88
N ASN A 203 3.58 -14.27 5.38
CA ASN A 203 2.14 -14.11 5.65
C ASN A 203 1.28 -15.35 5.31
N TYR A 204 1.65 -16.08 4.26
CA TYR A 204 0.93 -17.27 3.79
C TYR A 204 1.49 -18.59 4.37
N GLY A 205 2.45 -18.49 5.28
CA GLY A 205 3.08 -19.61 5.98
C GLY A 205 4.19 -20.30 5.19
N LEU A 206 5.11 -20.93 5.93
CA LEU A 206 6.32 -21.58 5.38
C LEU A 206 6.01 -22.64 4.30
N ASP A 207 4.86 -23.32 4.38
CA ASP A 207 4.46 -24.33 3.39
C ASP A 207 4.01 -23.71 2.05
N TYR A 208 3.69 -22.41 1.99
CA TYR A 208 3.56 -21.65 0.75
C TYR A 208 4.90 -21.04 0.33
N LEU A 209 5.58 -20.37 1.26
CA LEU A 209 6.86 -19.71 0.99
C LEU A 209 7.90 -20.68 0.40
N ASN A 210 8.04 -21.89 0.96
CA ASN A 210 8.96 -22.90 0.43
C ASN A 210 8.61 -23.30 -1.00
N ARG A 211 7.32 -23.48 -1.35
CA ARG A 211 6.90 -23.81 -2.73
C ARG A 211 7.26 -22.70 -3.73
N VAL A 212 7.15 -21.45 -3.30
CA VAL A 212 7.47 -20.28 -4.10
C VAL A 212 9.00 -20.13 -4.25
N VAL A 213 9.76 -20.33 -3.18
CA VAL A 213 11.24 -20.29 -3.19
C VAL A 213 11.82 -21.44 -4.03
N ASP A 214 11.34 -22.67 -3.83
CA ASP A 214 11.73 -23.87 -4.61
C ASP A 214 11.52 -23.70 -6.13
N SER A 215 10.59 -22.84 -6.53
CA SER A 215 10.21 -22.59 -7.93
C SER A 215 10.61 -21.22 -8.45
N ALA A 216 11.29 -20.37 -7.67
CA ALA A 216 11.57 -18.99 -8.05
C ALA A 216 12.45 -18.86 -9.31
N GLY A 217 13.31 -19.84 -9.57
CA GLY A 217 14.18 -19.87 -10.77
C GLY A 217 15.41 -18.96 -10.70
N LEU A 218 15.57 -18.22 -9.62
CA LEU A 218 16.78 -17.48 -9.24
C LEU A 218 17.14 -17.75 -7.76
N PRO A 219 18.37 -17.47 -7.33
CA PRO A 219 18.78 -17.60 -5.93
C PRO A 219 17.98 -16.67 -5.00
N ILE A 220 17.42 -17.21 -3.92
CA ILE A 220 16.85 -16.44 -2.81
C ILE A 220 17.71 -16.68 -1.56
N VAL A 221 18.09 -15.60 -0.87
CA VAL A 221 18.99 -15.63 0.30
C VAL A 221 18.41 -14.94 1.53
N ASN A 222 18.64 -15.53 2.70
CA ASN A 222 18.40 -14.91 4.00
C ASN A 222 19.31 -15.50 5.09
N ALA A 223 20.04 -14.64 5.80
CA ALA A 223 21.00 -15.02 6.83
C ALA A 223 20.39 -15.14 8.24
N ASN A 224 19.34 -14.38 8.57
CA ASN A 224 18.89 -14.22 9.96
C ASN A 224 17.69 -15.07 10.39
N VAL A 225 17.06 -15.83 9.48
CA VAL A 225 16.01 -16.82 9.79
C VAL A 225 16.62 -18.21 9.98
N ILE A 226 16.38 -18.80 11.15
CA ILE A 226 17.00 -20.03 11.65
C ILE A 226 15.92 -21.09 11.91
N ASP A 227 16.11 -22.33 11.44
CA ASP A 227 15.22 -23.46 11.79
C ASP A 227 15.29 -23.73 13.30
N ALA A 228 14.12 -23.73 13.96
CA ALA A 228 14.03 -23.80 15.42
C ALA A 228 14.44 -25.17 16.01
N ARG A 229 14.49 -26.22 15.18
CA ARG A 229 14.75 -27.61 15.59
C ARG A 229 16.23 -27.98 15.46
N THR A 230 16.91 -27.43 14.45
CA THR A 230 18.29 -27.74 14.08
C THR A 230 19.28 -26.62 14.43
N GLY A 231 18.81 -25.38 14.62
CA GLY A 231 19.65 -24.23 14.93
C GLY A 231 20.50 -23.72 13.75
N LYS A 232 20.24 -24.18 12.53
CA LYS A 232 20.90 -23.73 11.28
C LYS A 232 20.04 -22.70 10.55
N HIS A 233 20.64 -21.91 9.65
CA HIS A 233 19.90 -21.08 8.69
C HIS A 233 18.81 -21.92 7.98
N TYR A 234 17.61 -21.36 7.89
CA TYR A 234 16.46 -22.01 7.25
C TYR A 234 16.55 -21.92 5.72
N PHE A 235 17.06 -20.79 5.22
CA PHE A 235 17.37 -20.52 3.81
C PHE A 235 18.89 -20.48 3.60
N ASN A 236 19.33 -20.30 2.36
CA ASN A 236 20.75 -20.04 2.07
C ASN A 236 21.14 -18.68 2.66
N PRO A 237 22.17 -18.58 3.53
CA PRO A 237 22.51 -17.33 4.19
C PRO A 237 23.07 -16.27 3.23
N TYR A 238 23.74 -16.71 2.17
CA TYR A 238 24.32 -15.87 1.13
C TYR A 238 24.57 -16.69 -0.13
N ILE A 239 24.91 -16.02 -1.23
CA ILE A 239 25.49 -16.61 -2.45
C ILE A 239 26.72 -15.78 -2.88
N ILE A 240 27.61 -16.36 -3.70
CA ILE A 240 28.67 -15.63 -4.40
C ILE A 240 28.51 -15.92 -5.89
N ILE A 241 28.28 -14.87 -6.69
CA ILE A 241 28.02 -14.96 -8.13
C ILE A 241 29.25 -14.42 -8.88
N PRO A 242 29.97 -15.25 -9.67
CA PRO A 242 31.03 -14.76 -10.53
C PRO A 242 30.41 -14.07 -11.75
N LYS A 243 30.53 -12.73 -11.82
CA LYS A 243 30.10 -11.93 -12.97
C LYS A 243 31.31 -11.66 -13.86
N THR A 244 31.14 -11.78 -15.18
CA THR A 244 32.14 -11.34 -16.15
C THR A 244 31.72 -9.97 -16.69
N PHE A 245 32.57 -8.97 -16.46
CA PHE A 245 32.34 -7.57 -16.79
C PHE A 245 33.40 -7.08 -17.78
N THR A 246 33.13 -5.97 -18.47
CA THR A 246 34.10 -5.31 -19.35
C THR A 246 34.79 -4.18 -18.58
N ASP A 247 36.13 -4.24 -18.49
CA ASP A 247 36.98 -3.20 -17.89
C ASP A 247 37.00 -1.90 -18.74
N ILE A 248 37.54 -0.81 -18.19
CA ILE A 248 37.60 0.48 -18.90
C ILE A 248 38.46 0.49 -20.17
N ASN A 249 39.23 -0.57 -20.43
CA ASN A 249 40.05 -0.76 -21.63
C ASN A 249 39.42 -1.73 -22.64
N GLY A 250 38.24 -2.30 -22.35
CA GLY A 250 37.53 -3.26 -23.20
C GLY A 250 37.86 -4.74 -22.95
N ARG A 251 38.56 -5.07 -21.85
CA ARG A 251 38.92 -6.45 -21.49
C ARG A 251 37.85 -7.10 -20.63
N GLN A 252 37.58 -8.38 -20.86
CA GLN A 252 36.69 -9.18 -19.99
C GLN A 252 37.41 -9.56 -18.69
N VAL A 253 36.80 -9.24 -17.55
CA VAL A 253 37.30 -9.50 -16.20
C VAL A 253 36.24 -10.17 -15.32
N THR A 254 36.65 -11.07 -14.42
CA THR A 254 35.74 -11.69 -13.45
C THR A 254 35.78 -10.94 -12.12
N VAL A 255 34.59 -10.63 -11.60
CA VAL A 255 34.35 -10.05 -10.27
C VAL A 255 33.36 -10.94 -9.51
N ASN A 256 33.72 -11.37 -8.29
CA ASN A 256 32.87 -12.25 -7.49
C ASN A 256 31.97 -11.42 -6.57
N VAL A 257 30.67 -11.39 -6.86
CA VAL A 257 29.69 -10.60 -6.10
C VAL A 257 29.07 -11.48 -5.01
N GLY A 258 29.46 -11.26 -3.76
CA GLY A 258 28.82 -11.86 -2.59
C GLY A 258 27.52 -11.12 -2.26
N ILE A 259 26.43 -11.85 -2.13
CA ILE A 259 25.08 -11.31 -1.89
C ILE A 259 24.46 -12.04 -0.69
N THR A 260 24.00 -11.29 0.31
CA THR A 260 23.25 -11.80 1.48
C THR A 260 21.98 -11.01 1.69
N GLY A 261 21.03 -11.55 2.47
CA GLY A 261 19.74 -10.93 2.78
C GLY A 261 19.37 -11.02 4.26
N ILE A 262 18.64 -10.05 4.79
CA ILE A 262 18.03 -10.10 6.13
C ILE A 262 16.58 -9.61 6.12
N VAL A 263 15.82 -9.95 7.16
CA VAL A 263 14.44 -9.50 7.44
C VAL A 263 14.33 -8.95 8.87
N PRO A 264 13.30 -8.15 9.22
CA PRO A 264 13.16 -7.62 10.57
C PRO A 264 12.90 -8.77 11.56
N PRO A 265 13.63 -8.87 12.69
CA PRO A 265 13.41 -9.91 13.70
C PRO A 265 11.95 -10.05 14.17
N GLN A 266 11.18 -8.97 14.04
CA GLN A 266 9.77 -8.79 14.37
C GLN A 266 8.82 -9.75 13.63
N ILE A 267 9.22 -10.41 12.53
CA ILE A 267 8.37 -11.43 11.88
C ILE A 267 7.90 -12.52 12.85
N MET A 268 8.67 -12.82 13.91
CA MET A 268 8.29 -13.78 14.95
C MET A 268 7.11 -13.33 15.82
N ASN A 269 6.83 -12.03 15.86
CA ASN A 269 5.66 -11.43 16.51
C ASN A 269 4.52 -11.24 15.51
N TRP A 270 4.84 -10.71 14.33
CA TRP A 270 3.89 -10.34 13.28
C TRP A 270 3.23 -11.57 12.64
N ASP A 271 4.05 -12.54 12.22
CA ASP A 271 3.64 -13.77 11.57
C ASP A 271 3.64 -14.96 12.54
N LYS A 272 3.43 -14.67 13.84
CA LYS A 272 3.56 -15.64 14.93
C LYS A 272 2.79 -16.95 14.67
N ALA A 273 1.55 -16.87 14.21
CA ALA A 273 0.70 -18.03 13.92
C ALA A 273 1.26 -18.93 12.80
N ASN A 274 2.05 -18.35 11.88
CA ASN A 274 2.72 -19.05 10.80
C ASN A 274 4.08 -19.63 11.22
N LEU A 275 4.78 -19.02 12.17
CA LEU A 275 6.21 -19.27 12.45
C LEU A 275 6.53 -19.91 13.80
N GLU A 276 5.67 -19.78 14.82
CA GLU A 276 5.96 -20.26 16.19
C GLU A 276 6.32 -21.76 16.22
N GLY A 277 7.44 -22.09 16.87
CA GLY A 277 7.97 -23.45 16.98
C GLY A 277 8.60 -24.03 15.71
N LYS A 278 8.54 -23.32 14.56
CA LYS A 278 9.12 -23.77 13.27
C LYS A 278 10.46 -23.10 13.00
N VAL A 279 10.50 -21.77 13.14
CA VAL A 279 11.69 -20.93 12.96
C VAL A 279 11.89 -19.99 14.14
N LYS A 280 13.04 -19.32 14.15
CA LYS A 280 13.34 -18.15 14.99
C LYS A 280 14.18 -17.17 14.17
N THR A 281 14.15 -15.90 14.53
CA THR A 281 15.09 -14.90 14.01
C THR A 281 16.32 -14.78 14.93
N ILE A 282 17.44 -14.34 14.36
CA ILE A 282 18.53 -13.69 15.08
C ILE A 282 18.58 -12.22 14.69
N ASP A 283 19.33 -11.42 15.46
CA ASP A 283 19.59 -10.03 15.14
C ASP A 283 20.20 -9.87 13.74
N ALA A 284 19.67 -8.91 12.97
CA ALA A 284 20.02 -8.73 11.56
C ALA A 284 21.45 -8.19 11.37
N VAL A 285 21.93 -7.30 12.24
CA VAL A 285 23.30 -6.77 12.18
C VAL A 285 24.30 -7.88 12.51
N GLN A 286 24.05 -8.67 13.57
CA GLN A 286 24.88 -9.80 13.97
C GLN A 286 24.92 -10.90 12.90
N ALA A 287 23.81 -11.13 12.18
CA ALA A 287 23.80 -12.04 11.03
C ALA A 287 24.71 -11.55 9.91
N VAL A 288 24.63 -10.26 9.55
CA VAL A 288 25.49 -9.63 8.52
C VAL A 288 26.96 -9.66 8.94
N GLU A 289 27.29 -9.29 10.18
CA GLU A 289 28.67 -9.33 10.71
C GLU A 289 29.26 -10.75 10.75
N ALA A 290 28.43 -11.79 10.81
CA ALA A 290 28.88 -13.18 10.72
C ALA A 290 29.13 -13.64 9.27
N VAL A 291 28.22 -13.36 8.33
CA VAL A 291 28.30 -13.87 6.95
C VAL A 291 29.20 -13.05 6.04
N ALA A 292 29.36 -11.75 6.28
CA ALA A 292 30.24 -10.88 5.50
C ALA A 292 31.71 -11.35 5.48
N PRO A 293 32.38 -11.63 6.62
CA PRO A 293 33.75 -12.16 6.61
C PRO A 293 33.82 -13.58 6.02
N GLU A 294 32.77 -14.39 6.12
CA GLU A 294 32.71 -15.71 5.47
C GLU A 294 32.67 -15.59 3.93
N MET A 295 31.85 -14.68 3.39
CA MET A 295 31.83 -14.36 1.96
C MET A 295 33.20 -13.89 1.47
N ARG A 296 33.84 -12.96 2.19
CA ARG A 296 35.20 -12.48 1.85
C ARG A 296 36.23 -13.62 1.87
N ALA A 297 36.19 -14.49 2.88
CA ALA A 297 37.09 -15.64 2.98
C ALA A 297 36.87 -16.69 1.88
N LYS A 298 35.67 -16.73 1.29
CA LYS A 298 35.31 -17.57 0.13
C LYS A 298 35.45 -16.86 -1.22
N GLY A 299 36.05 -15.66 -1.25
CA GLY A 299 36.45 -14.97 -2.48
C GLY A 299 35.54 -13.85 -2.96
N ALA A 300 34.59 -13.35 -2.14
CA ALA A 300 33.74 -12.23 -2.53
C ALA A 300 34.52 -10.90 -2.66
N ASP A 301 34.60 -10.40 -3.89
CA ASP A 301 35.23 -9.13 -4.29
C ASP A 301 34.33 -7.92 -3.98
N ILE A 302 33.01 -8.09 -4.16
CA ILE A 302 31.97 -7.19 -3.66
C ILE A 302 31.18 -7.93 -2.56
N VAL A 303 30.75 -7.24 -1.50
CA VAL A 303 29.70 -7.71 -0.58
C VAL A 303 28.53 -6.73 -0.60
N LEU A 304 27.40 -7.21 -1.12
CA LEU A 304 26.09 -6.58 -1.17
C LEU A 304 25.18 -7.16 -0.09
N VAL A 305 24.51 -6.30 0.68
CA VAL A 305 23.46 -6.70 1.62
C VAL A 305 22.10 -6.22 1.11
N MET A 306 21.18 -7.16 0.93
CA MET A 306 19.75 -6.90 0.77
C MET A 306 19.11 -6.83 2.16
N SER A 307 19.05 -5.62 2.69
CA SER A 307 18.46 -5.33 3.99
C SER A 307 16.96 -5.08 3.82
N HIS A 308 16.13 -6.11 3.98
CA HIS A 308 14.69 -5.87 4.13
C HIS A 308 14.41 -5.32 5.53
N SER A 309 14.61 -4.02 5.66
CA SER A 309 14.61 -3.22 6.88
C SER A 309 14.83 -1.76 6.46
N GLY A 310 14.17 -0.82 7.13
CA GLY A 310 14.37 0.60 6.87
C GLY A 310 15.69 1.15 7.38
N ILE A 311 15.95 2.42 7.08
CA ILE A 311 17.08 3.18 7.62
C ILE A 311 16.68 3.72 9.00
N GLY A 312 17.26 3.16 10.06
CA GLY A 312 17.11 3.66 11.43
C GLY A 312 17.95 4.90 11.73
N ASN A 313 18.07 5.19 13.02
CA ASN A 313 18.92 6.26 13.56
C ASN A 313 20.36 5.76 13.80
N ASP A 314 21.23 6.58 14.37
CA ASP A 314 22.66 6.28 14.56
C ASP A 314 22.99 5.45 15.82
N ARG A 315 22.01 5.19 16.70
CA ARG A 315 22.12 4.20 17.79
C ARG A 315 21.71 2.82 17.30
N TYR A 316 22.44 1.79 17.74
CA TYR A 316 22.08 0.38 17.57
C TYR A 316 21.43 -0.16 18.86
N ASP A 317 20.24 -0.74 18.75
CA ASP A 317 19.60 -1.56 19.78
C ASP A 317 19.35 -2.99 19.25
N ILE A 318 19.80 -4.00 20.00
CA ILE A 318 19.76 -5.40 19.55
C ILE A 318 18.32 -5.86 19.28
N GLY A 319 18.07 -6.37 18.08
CA GLY A 319 16.77 -6.84 17.63
C GLY A 319 15.82 -5.73 17.13
N GLU A 320 16.31 -4.51 16.91
CA GLU A 320 15.49 -3.45 16.29
C GLU A 320 15.10 -3.77 14.83
N GLU A 321 14.08 -3.06 14.35
CA GLU A 321 13.40 -3.34 13.08
C GLU A 321 14.10 -2.70 11.86
N ASN A 322 14.72 -1.53 12.06
CA ASN A 322 15.20 -0.65 11.00
C ASN A 322 16.72 -0.44 11.13
N VAL A 323 17.49 -1.43 10.71
CA VAL A 323 18.95 -1.55 10.91
C VAL A 323 19.79 -1.09 9.70
N GLY A 324 19.19 -0.43 8.70
CA GLY A 324 19.89 -0.05 7.46
C GLY A 324 21.14 0.81 7.66
N TYR A 325 21.12 1.70 8.66
CA TYR A 325 22.27 2.53 9.03
C TYR A 325 23.42 1.70 9.63
N GLN A 326 23.08 0.74 10.50
CA GLN A 326 23.97 -0.15 11.22
C GLN A 326 24.64 -1.13 10.24
N ILE A 327 23.88 -1.67 9.28
CA ILE A 327 24.38 -2.53 8.20
C ILE A 327 25.33 -1.76 7.27
N ALA A 328 24.99 -0.53 6.88
CA ALA A 328 25.90 0.34 6.11
C ALA A 328 27.15 0.77 6.90
N SER A 329 27.14 0.60 8.22
CA SER A 329 28.29 0.85 9.11
C SER A 329 29.09 -0.43 9.45
N ALA A 330 28.63 -1.60 8.98
CA ALA A 330 29.24 -2.89 9.31
C ALA A 330 30.52 -3.16 8.49
N LYS A 331 31.43 -3.97 9.05
CA LYS A 331 32.76 -4.19 8.45
C LYS A 331 32.72 -5.15 7.27
N GLY A 332 33.26 -4.69 6.14
CA GLY A 332 33.48 -5.52 4.95
C GLY A 332 32.33 -5.54 3.95
N ILE A 333 31.31 -4.69 4.15
CA ILE A 333 30.22 -4.41 3.21
C ILE A 333 30.67 -3.34 2.21
N ASP A 334 30.24 -3.43 0.95
CA ASP A 334 30.51 -2.42 -0.10
C ASP A 334 29.25 -1.70 -0.59
N ALA A 335 28.06 -2.29 -0.42
CA ALA A 335 26.78 -1.74 -0.85
C ALA A 335 25.62 -2.30 -0.01
N VAL A 336 24.56 -1.50 0.20
CA VAL A 336 23.33 -1.93 0.89
C VAL A 336 22.11 -1.49 0.09
N VAL A 337 21.19 -2.43 -0.17
CA VAL A 337 19.83 -2.11 -0.61
C VAL A 337 18.93 -2.19 0.62
N THR A 338 18.08 -1.19 0.84
CA THR A 338 17.12 -1.12 1.95
C THR A 338 15.68 -1.07 1.45
N GLY A 339 14.72 -1.39 2.32
CA GLY A 339 13.29 -1.52 2.02
C GLY A 339 12.43 -1.37 3.27
N HIS A 340 11.29 -2.05 3.34
CA HIS A 340 10.36 -2.17 4.49
C HIS A 340 9.65 -0.87 4.92
N ALA A 341 10.41 0.22 5.06
CA ALA A 341 9.92 1.52 5.48
C ALA A 341 9.28 2.35 4.33
N HIS A 342 9.26 1.82 3.10
CA HIS A 342 8.63 2.45 1.93
C HIS A 342 9.12 3.88 1.59
N ALA A 343 10.32 4.25 2.01
CA ALA A 343 10.86 5.59 1.84
C ALA A 343 11.77 5.72 0.61
N GLU A 344 12.04 6.97 0.23
CA GLU A 344 12.96 7.33 -0.85
C GLU A 344 14.35 7.65 -0.23
N PHE A 345 15.39 6.89 -0.61
CA PHE A 345 16.79 7.26 -0.34
C PHE A 345 17.71 6.83 -1.50
N PRO A 346 18.68 7.66 -1.94
CA PRO A 346 18.89 9.06 -1.58
C PRO A 346 17.76 10.02 -1.95
N SER A 347 17.84 11.24 -1.38
CA SER A 347 17.04 12.39 -1.81
C SER A 347 17.52 13.02 -3.12
N GLY A 348 18.78 12.77 -3.49
CA GLY A 348 19.45 13.36 -4.66
C GLY A 348 19.79 14.85 -4.52
N ASN A 349 19.36 15.48 -3.42
CA ASN A 349 19.47 16.93 -3.21
C ASN A 349 19.96 17.33 -1.80
N GLY A 350 20.14 16.37 -0.88
CA GLY A 350 20.54 16.63 0.50
C GLY A 350 19.43 17.21 1.38
N THR A 351 18.15 17.02 1.03
CA THR A 351 16.99 17.51 1.81
C THR A 351 15.98 16.42 2.19
N GLY A 352 16.39 15.15 2.18
CA GLY A 352 15.54 14.02 2.62
C GLY A 352 15.27 14.00 4.14
N VAL A 353 14.53 12.98 4.59
CA VAL A 353 14.25 12.80 6.03
C VAL A 353 15.49 12.35 6.83
N TYR A 354 16.41 11.62 6.19
CA TYR A 354 17.57 10.99 6.80
C TYR A 354 18.80 11.90 6.95
N GLU A 355 18.85 13.06 6.31
CA GLU A 355 20.02 13.98 6.24
C GLU A 355 20.43 14.56 7.62
N LYS A 356 19.57 14.39 8.63
CA LYS A 356 19.81 14.83 10.02
C LYS A 356 20.61 13.80 10.82
N ILE A 357 20.79 12.59 10.29
CA ILE A 357 21.49 11.49 10.96
C ILE A 357 23.00 11.62 10.64
N PRO A 358 23.89 11.57 11.65
CA PRO A 358 25.33 11.71 11.42
C PRO A 358 25.86 10.71 10.38
N GLY A 359 26.71 11.16 9.46
CA GLY A 359 27.32 10.29 8.46
C GLY A 359 26.44 9.92 7.25
N VAL A 360 25.19 10.41 7.19
CA VAL A 360 24.36 10.34 5.98
C VAL A 360 24.77 11.44 4.99
N ASP A 361 24.82 11.07 3.71
CA ASP A 361 25.01 11.96 2.56
C ASP A 361 23.98 11.57 1.50
N GLY A 362 22.78 12.17 1.56
CA GLY A 362 21.70 11.95 0.61
C GLY A 362 21.88 12.65 -0.74
N PHE A 363 22.99 13.37 -0.97
CA PHE A 363 23.36 13.85 -2.30
C PHE A 363 24.17 12.80 -3.07
N ASN A 364 25.16 12.18 -2.43
CA ASN A 364 25.95 11.10 -3.04
C ASN A 364 25.36 9.69 -2.80
N GLY A 365 24.30 9.58 -2.00
CA GLY A 365 23.61 8.33 -1.71
C GLY A 365 24.37 7.40 -0.78
N LYS A 366 24.91 7.92 0.32
CA LYS A 366 25.79 7.17 1.23
C LYS A 366 25.38 7.27 2.68
N ILE A 367 25.74 6.24 3.43
CA ILE A 367 25.75 6.21 4.90
C ILE A 367 27.13 5.73 5.34
N ASN A 368 27.84 6.55 6.12
CA ASN A 368 29.23 6.30 6.57
C ASN A 368 30.22 5.92 5.46
N GLY A 369 29.97 6.38 4.23
CA GLY A 369 30.79 6.16 3.03
C GLY A 369 30.37 4.96 2.17
N ILE A 370 29.52 4.07 2.68
CA ILE A 370 28.92 2.97 1.92
C ILE A 370 27.69 3.48 1.15
N PRO A 371 27.55 3.19 -0.16
CA PRO A 371 26.36 3.55 -0.93
C PRO A 371 25.14 2.74 -0.48
N VAL A 372 23.99 3.43 -0.38
CA VAL A 372 22.72 2.85 0.06
C VAL A 372 21.57 3.32 -0.83
N THR A 373 20.63 2.43 -1.16
CA THR A 373 19.35 2.77 -1.82
C THR A 373 18.15 2.36 -0.96
N MET A 374 17.05 3.09 -1.06
CA MET A 374 15.69 2.63 -0.74
C MET A 374 14.77 3.06 -1.88
N GLY A 375 14.20 2.07 -2.58
CA GLY A 375 13.55 2.23 -3.88
C GLY A 375 12.09 2.67 -3.85
N GLY A 376 11.62 3.36 -2.80
CA GLY A 376 10.21 3.68 -2.64
C GLY A 376 9.39 2.40 -2.40
N LYS A 377 8.43 2.11 -3.28
CA LYS A 377 7.66 0.84 -3.27
C LYS A 377 6.87 0.61 -4.56
N TYR A 378 6.24 -0.57 -4.68
CA TYR A 378 5.28 -0.89 -5.75
C TYR A 378 5.86 -0.78 -7.18
N GLY A 379 7.19 -0.77 -7.32
CA GLY A 379 7.88 -0.51 -8.59
C GLY A 379 7.91 0.96 -9.03
N ASP A 380 7.65 1.92 -8.13
CA ASP A 380 7.64 3.35 -8.46
C ASP A 380 9.06 3.94 -8.70
N HIS A 381 10.11 3.27 -8.20
CA HIS A 381 11.50 3.54 -8.57
C HIS A 381 12.33 2.29 -8.87
N LEU A 382 13.47 2.52 -9.52
CA LEU A 382 14.62 1.62 -9.56
C LEU A 382 15.77 2.25 -8.74
N GLY A 383 16.31 1.54 -7.76
CA GLY A 383 17.53 1.94 -7.05
C GLY A 383 18.78 1.55 -7.85
N VAL A 384 19.74 2.46 -7.97
CA VAL A 384 20.98 2.27 -8.75
C VAL A 384 22.19 2.67 -7.91
N ILE A 385 23.01 1.68 -7.52
CA ILE A 385 24.31 1.88 -6.87
C ILE A 385 25.41 1.73 -7.93
N LYS A 386 26.32 2.68 -8.01
CA LYS A 386 27.47 2.70 -8.94
C LYS A 386 28.76 2.51 -8.14
N LEU A 387 29.60 1.58 -8.57
CA LEU A 387 30.87 1.22 -7.93
C LEU A 387 32.00 1.26 -8.96
N ASN A 388 32.97 2.16 -8.78
CA ASN A 388 34.20 2.17 -9.57
C ASN A 388 35.23 1.31 -8.85
N LEU A 389 35.54 0.14 -9.40
CA LEU A 389 36.47 -0.82 -8.79
C LEU A 389 37.89 -0.64 -9.32
N LEU A 390 38.87 -0.87 -8.47
CA LEU A 390 40.31 -0.95 -8.78
C LEU A 390 40.87 -2.27 -8.25
N PHE A 391 41.51 -3.06 -9.11
CA PHE A 391 42.23 -4.26 -8.68
C PHE A 391 43.62 -3.86 -8.15
N GLN A 392 43.84 -3.98 -6.85
CA GLN A 392 45.10 -3.59 -6.22
C GLN A 392 45.47 -4.45 -5.02
N GLY A 393 46.65 -5.06 -5.06
CA GLY A 393 47.15 -5.99 -4.05
C GLY A 393 46.52 -7.37 -4.18
N GLY A 394 46.22 -7.82 -5.40
CA GLY A 394 45.62 -9.13 -5.66
C GLY A 394 44.14 -9.26 -5.27
N LYS A 395 43.41 -8.14 -5.17
CA LYS A 395 41.96 -8.10 -4.94
C LYS A 395 41.33 -6.82 -5.49
N TRP A 396 40.03 -6.85 -5.80
CA TRP A 396 39.26 -5.64 -6.08
C TRP A 396 39.06 -4.80 -4.81
N LYS A 397 38.86 -3.49 -5.02
CA LYS A 397 38.51 -2.48 -4.03
C LYS A 397 37.59 -1.46 -4.67
N VAL A 398 36.58 -0.97 -3.95
CA VAL A 398 35.84 0.24 -4.35
C VAL A 398 36.76 1.45 -4.19
N GLU A 399 37.05 2.16 -5.29
CA GLU A 399 37.80 3.42 -5.29
C GLU A 399 36.86 4.62 -5.18
N GLN A 400 35.73 4.56 -5.89
CA GLN A 400 34.64 5.54 -5.83
C GLN A 400 33.28 4.83 -5.86
N SER A 401 32.27 5.50 -5.33
CA SER A 401 30.90 4.99 -5.26
C SER A 401 29.88 6.13 -5.31
N HIS A 402 28.66 5.83 -5.71
CA HIS A 402 27.50 6.73 -5.69
C HIS A 402 26.21 5.89 -5.65
N ALA A 403 25.12 6.44 -5.14
CA ALA A 403 23.80 5.84 -5.33
C ALA A 403 22.79 6.91 -5.79
N GLU A 404 21.79 6.47 -6.55
CA GLU A 404 20.65 7.25 -7.01
C GLU A 404 19.37 6.38 -7.02
N ILE A 405 18.21 7.01 -7.04
CA ILE A 405 16.94 6.34 -7.35
C ILE A 405 16.33 6.97 -8.61
N ARG A 406 15.79 6.15 -9.49
CA ARG A 406 15.18 6.55 -10.77
C ARG A 406 13.68 6.32 -10.68
N LYS A 407 12.87 7.38 -10.68
CA LYS A 407 11.40 7.28 -10.64
C LYS A 407 10.85 6.91 -12.02
N ILE A 408 9.81 6.08 -12.07
CA ILE A 408 9.11 5.77 -13.33
C ILE A 408 8.35 7.00 -13.86
N ASP A 409 8.20 7.13 -15.18
CA ASP A 409 7.37 8.19 -15.75
C ASP A 409 5.87 7.88 -15.56
N SER A 410 5.26 8.59 -14.62
CA SER A 410 3.84 8.53 -14.29
C SER A 410 2.92 9.26 -15.26
N ASN A 411 3.47 10.01 -16.23
CA ASN A 411 2.71 10.72 -17.26
C ASN A 411 2.55 9.88 -18.54
N SER A 412 3.38 8.86 -18.71
CA SER A 412 3.35 7.91 -19.84
C SER A 412 2.60 6.63 -19.47
N ASN A 413 1.86 6.08 -20.44
CA ASN A 413 1.24 4.76 -20.34
C ASN A 413 2.17 3.61 -20.80
N GLN A 414 3.41 3.92 -21.20
CA GLN A 414 4.39 2.91 -21.59
C GLN A 414 4.80 2.04 -20.40
N ALA A 415 4.86 0.73 -20.66
CA ALA A 415 5.36 -0.33 -19.81
C ALA A 415 5.92 -1.45 -20.71
N ASP A 416 6.73 -2.34 -20.15
CA ASP A 416 7.44 -3.39 -20.88
C ASP A 416 6.52 -4.49 -21.40
N GLU A 417 6.55 -4.73 -22.72
CA GLU A 417 5.69 -5.71 -23.37
C GLU A 417 6.00 -7.17 -22.98
N ARG A 418 7.24 -7.50 -22.59
CA ARG A 418 7.58 -8.85 -22.09
C ARG A 418 6.81 -9.11 -20.81
N ILE A 419 6.82 -8.15 -19.88
CA ILE A 419 6.15 -8.26 -18.58
C ILE A 419 4.63 -8.19 -18.74
N LEU A 420 4.09 -7.30 -19.57
CA LEU A 420 2.65 -7.24 -19.83
C LEU A 420 2.11 -8.56 -20.41
N ASN A 421 2.78 -9.14 -21.42
CA ASN A 421 2.35 -10.39 -22.03
C ASN A 421 2.49 -11.60 -21.08
N LEU A 422 3.55 -11.62 -20.26
CA LEU A 422 3.79 -12.64 -19.24
C LEU A 422 2.75 -12.59 -18.12
N ALA A 423 2.44 -11.38 -17.62
CA ALA A 423 1.51 -11.16 -16.53
C ALA A 423 0.06 -11.41 -16.94
N LYS A 424 -0.27 -11.28 -18.23
CA LYS A 424 -1.64 -11.24 -18.75
C LYS A 424 -2.59 -12.30 -18.17
N PRO A 425 -2.29 -13.61 -18.13
CA PRO A 425 -3.24 -14.61 -17.65
C PRO A 425 -3.54 -14.46 -16.16
N ASP A 426 -2.51 -14.17 -15.36
CA ASP A 426 -2.61 -14.01 -13.91
C ASP A 426 -3.29 -12.68 -13.56
N HIS A 427 -3.05 -11.64 -14.37
CA HIS A 427 -3.69 -10.31 -14.31
C HIS A 427 -5.19 -10.35 -14.67
N GLU A 428 -5.56 -10.98 -15.79
CA GLU A 428 -6.97 -11.13 -16.21
C GLU A 428 -7.76 -11.96 -15.17
N ALA A 429 -7.18 -13.04 -14.66
CA ALA A 429 -7.79 -13.83 -13.58
C ALA A 429 -7.94 -13.04 -12.26
N THR A 430 -6.96 -12.19 -11.92
CA THR A 430 -7.06 -11.29 -10.75
C THR A 430 -8.15 -10.23 -10.95
N ILE A 431 -8.30 -9.69 -12.17
CA ILE A 431 -9.36 -8.73 -12.51
C ILE A 431 -10.75 -9.37 -12.33
N ASP A 432 -10.94 -10.60 -12.82
CA ASP A 432 -12.21 -11.32 -12.63
C ASP A 432 -12.48 -11.63 -11.16
N TYR A 433 -11.44 -12.01 -10.40
CA TYR A 433 -11.53 -12.22 -8.94
C TYR A 433 -11.92 -10.94 -8.18
N VAL A 434 -11.34 -9.77 -8.46
CA VAL A 434 -11.71 -8.54 -7.74
C VAL A 434 -13.10 -8.00 -8.09
N ARG A 435 -13.64 -8.45 -9.22
CA ARG A 435 -15.02 -8.23 -9.67
C ARG A 435 -15.99 -9.29 -9.15
N GLU A 436 -15.52 -10.42 -8.59
CA GLU A 436 -16.38 -11.45 -8.02
C GLU A 436 -17.14 -10.94 -6.77
N GLN A 437 -18.38 -11.38 -6.61
CA GLN A 437 -19.21 -11.05 -5.45
C GLN A 437 -18.74 -11.80 -4.19
N VAL A 438 -18.15 -11.09 -3.24
CA VAL A 438 -17.74 -11.64 -1.93
C VAL A 438 -18.87 -11.64 -0.89
N GLY A 439 -19.93 -10.84 -1.10
CA GLY A 439 -21.08 -10.84 -0.21
C GLY A 439 -22.28 -10.03 -0.71
N THR A 440 -23.20 -9.72 0.19
CA THR A 440 -24.37 -8.86 -0.05
C THR A 440 -24.53 -7.90 1.12
N THR A 441 -24.69 -6.60 0.87
CA THR A 441 -25.07 -5.62 1.91
C THR A 441 -26.58 -5.39 1.91
N THR A 442 -27.21 -5.43 3.10
CA THR A 442 -28.66 -5.24 3.28
C THR A 442 -29.13 -3.79 3.12
N ALA A 443 -28.21 -2.83 3.20
CA ALA A 443 -28.46 -1.40 3.05
C ALA A 443 -27.34 -0.71 2.25
N PRO A 444 -27.55 0.51 1.72
CA PRO A 444 -26.48 1.27 1.07
C PRO A 444 -25.40 1.68 2.07
N ILE A 445 -24.13 1.60 1.65
CA ILE A 445 -22.97 2.06 2.42
C ILE A 445 -22.48 3.36 1.80
N ASN A 446 -22.58 4.46 2.52
CA ASN A 446 -22.23 5.79 2.03
C ASN A 446 -21.72 6.68 3.15
N SER A 447 -20.84 7.62 2.82
CA SER A 447 -20.13 8.46 3.80
C SER A 447 -20.53 9.95 3.74
N TYR A 448 -21.64 10.29 3.08
CA TYR A 448 -22.01 11.70 2.81
C TYR A 448 -22.23 12.55 4.06
N PHE A 449 -22.60 11.91 5.18
CA PHE A 449 -22.85 12.58 6.46
C PHE A 449 -21.91 12.07 7.57
N ALA A 450 -20.85 11.33 7.23
CA ALA A 450 -19.89 10.70 8.14
C ALA A 450 -19.18 11.65 9.13
N LEU A 451 -19.20 12.95 8.85
CA LEU A 451 -18.64 13.99 9.73
C LEU A 451 -19.70 14.64 10.64
N VAL A 452 -20.98 14.29 10.56
CA VAL A 452 -22.08 14.93 11.33
C VAL A 452 -23.07 13.97 11.97
N GLU A 453 -23.03 12.70 11.61
CA GLU A 453 -23.76 11.59 12.22
C GLU A 453 -22.93 10.31 12.10
N ASP A 454 -23.21 9.33 12.95
CA ASP A 454 -22.68 7.97 12.80
C ASP A 454 -23.20 7.33 11.50
N ASP A 455 -22.34 6.57 10.80
CA ASP A 455 -22.52 6.27 9.39
C ASP A 455 -22.10 4.85 8.97
N PRO A 456 -22.77 4.28 7.94
CA PRO A 456 -22.57 2.88 7.56
C PRO A 456 -21.18 2.56 7.00
N SER A 457 -20.43 3.55 6.50
CA SER A 457 -19.07 3.33 5.98
C SER A 457 -18.07 3.08 7.10
N ILE A 458 -18.05 3.90 8.16
CA ILE A 458 -17.15 3.66 9.30
C ILE A 458 -17.61 2.45 10.13
N GLN A 459 -18.94 2.30 10.35
CA GLN A 459 -19.51 1.15 11.04
C GLN A 459 -19.05 -0.18 10.44
N MET A 460 -18.96 -0.26 9.11
CA MET A 460 -18.52 -1.45 8.39
C MET A 460 -17.03 -1.77 8.62
N VAL A 461 -16.17 -0.75 8.69
CA VAL A 461 -14.74 -0.91 9.04
C VAL A 461 -14.59 -1.39 10.48
N ASN A 462 -15.27 -0.73 11.42
CA ASN A 462 -15.21 -1.06 12.84
C ASN A 462 -15.74 -2.47 13.15
N ASN A 463 -16.81 -2.92 12.47
CA ASN A 463 -17.32 -4.29 12.58
C ASN A 463 -16.29 -5.34 12.15
N ALA A 464 -15.62 -5.13 11.02
CA ALA A 464 -14.58 -6.05 10.53
C ALA A 464 -13.35 -6.07 11.45
N GLN A 465 -12.92 -4.90 11.93
CA GLN A 465 -11.81 -4.75 12.86
C GLN A 465 -12.09 -5.42 14.22
N ARG A 466 -13.29 -5.26 14.81
CA ARG A 466 -13.71 -5.98 16.05
C ARG A 466 -13.80 -7.49 15.85
N TRP A 467 -14.34 -7.94 14.71
CA TRP A 467 -14.41 -9.35 14.33
C TRP A 467 -13.01 -9.98 14.29
N TYR A 468 -12.04 -9.31 13.67
CA TYR A 468 -10.66 -9.79 13.57
C TYR A 468 -9.90 -9.70 14.90
N LEU A 469 -10.04 -8.61 15.66
CA LEU A 469 -9.43 -8.45 16.98
C LEU A 469 -9.84 -9.57 17.94
N LYS A 470 -11.14 -9.93 17.95
CA LYS A 470 -11.66 -11.05 18.73
C LYS A 470 -11.03 -12.40 18.39
N GLU A 471 -10.52 -12.55 17.16
CA GLU A 471 -9.72 -13.71 16.77
C GLU A 471 -8.27 -13.59 17.25
N GLN A 472 -7.63 -12.43 17.10
CA GLN A 472 -6.22 -12.21 17.45
C GLN A 472 -5.92 -12.15 18.96
N LEU A 473 -6.95 -12.07 19.80
CA LEU A 473 -6.85 -12.23 21.26
C LEU A 473 -7.34 -13.60 21.76
N ALA A 474 -7.78 -14.50 20.89
CA ALA A 474 -8.41 -15.76 21.32
C ALA A 474 -7.46 -16.66 22.12
N GLY A 475 -7.63 -16.67 23.45
CA GLY A 475 -6.82 -17.45 24.39
C GLY A 475 -5.75 -16.66 25.15
N THR A 476 -5.64 -15.34 24.95
CA THR A 476 -4.80 -14.46 25.78
C THR A 476 -5.58 -13.91 26.98
N PRO A 477 -4.92 -13.38 28.04
CA PRO A 477 -5.62 -12.73 29.16
C PRO A 477 -6.47 -11.53 28.75
N GLU A 478 -6.07 -10.81 27.70
CA GLU A 478 -6.74 -9.62 27.18
C GLU A 478 -8.06 -9.96 26.47
N ALA A 479 -8.33 -11.24 26.17
CA ALA A 479 -9.56 -11.70 25.53
C ALA A 479 -10.85 -11.37 26.30
N SER A 480 -10.74 -11.12 27.61
CA SER A 480 -11.86 -10.72 28.47
C SER A 480 -12.03 -9.21 28.64
N LEU A 481 -11.15 -8.39 28.07
CA LEU A 481 -11.31 -6.93 28.07
C LEU A 481 -12.37 -6.48 27.04
N PRO A 482 -13.03 -5.33 27.27
CA PRO A 482 -13.83 -4.65 26.26
C PRO A 482 -13.11 -4.50 24.91
N LEU A 483 -13.72 -5.02 23.83
CA LEU A 483 -13.19 -4.95 22.47
C LEU A 483 -13.87 -3.82 21.67
N LEU A 484 -13.11 -2.76 21.41
CA LEU A 484 -13.53 -1.59 20.63
C LEU A 484 -12.82 -1.55 19.28
N SER A 485 -13.22 -0.62 18.41
CA SER A 485 -12.46 -0.29 17.20
C SER A 485 -12.52 1.19 16.87
N ALA A 486 -11.44 1.72 16.30
CA ALA A 486 -11.26 3.12 15.94
C ALA A 486 -10.89 3.25 14.45
N ALA A 487 -11.80 3.83 13.68
CA ALA A 487 -11.68 4.06 12.23
C ALA A 487 -12.19 5.46 11.84
N ALA A 488 -11.73 5.95 10.69
CA ALA A 488 -12.00 7.32 10.23
C ALA A 488 -12.58 7.34 8.80
N PRO A 489 -13.41 8.33 8.44
CA PRO A 489 -13.98 8.43 7.10
C PRO A 489 -12.98 9.02 6.11
N PHE A 490 -12.25 8.15 5.42
CA PHE A 490 -11.20 8.53 4.47
C PHE A 490 -11.74 9.25 3.22
N LYS A 491 -13.00 8.96 2.83
CA LYS A 491 -13.71 9.62 1.72
C LYS A 491 -14.93 10.39 2.26
N ALA A 492 -14.75 11.60 2.77
CA ALA A 492 -15.86 12.46 3.22
C ALA A 492 -15.70 13.91 2.74
N GLY A 493 -15.56 14.10 1.42
CA GLY A 493 -15.33 15.42 0.81
C GLY A 493 -13.91 15.96 1.02
N ALA A 494 -12.98 15.08 1.42
CA ALA A 494 -11.62 15.43 1.77
C ALA A 494 -10.91 16.17 0.63
N ARG A 495 -10.05 17.14 0.99
CA ARG A 495 -9.37 18.06 0.06
C ARG A 495 -10.32 18.95 -0.78
N ASN A 496 -11.56 19.16 -0.33
CA ASN A 496 -12.60 19.92 -1.04
C ASN A 496 -12.95 19.32 -2.41
N ASP A 497 -13.04 17.98 -2.48
CA ASP A 497 -13.49 17.23 -3.64
C ASP A 497 -14.89 16.62 -3.41
N ALA A 498 -15.90 17.12 -4.12
CA ALA A 498 -17.29 16.64 -4.01
C ALA A 498 -17.51 15.22 -4.55
N SER A 499 -16.53 14.65 -5.27
CA SER A 499 -16.57 13.26 -5.73
C SER A 499 -16.00 12.27 -4.69
N SER A 500 -15.22 12.76 -3.71
CA SER A 500 -14.53 11.98 -2.70
C SER A 500 -15.45 11.51 -1.56
N TYR A 501 -16.41 10.67 -1.92
CA TYR A 501 -17.32 9.97 -1.01
C TYR A 501 -17.42 8.49 -1.36
N THR A 502 -17.56 7.64 -0.36
CA THR A 502 -17.96 6.24 -0.51
C THR A 502 -19.44 6.19 -0.90
N ASP A 503 -19.81 5.39 -1.90
CA ASP A 503 -21.21 5.26 -2.34
C ASP A 503 -21.46 3.89 -2.99
N ILE A 504 -21.83 2.92 -2.15
CA ILE A 504 -22.08 1.52 -2.50
C ILE A 504 -23.58 1.23 -2.27
N PRO A 505 -24.36 0.85 -3.30
CA PRO A 505 -25.79 0.58 -3.13
C PRO A 505 -26.04 -0.73 -2.36
N ALA A 506 -27.27 -0.90 -1.86
CA ALA A 506 -27.73 -2.17 -1.30
C ALA A 506 -27.70 -3.29 -2.36
N GLY A 507 -27.32 -4.51 -1.97
CA GLY A 507 -27.19 -5.65 -2.88
C GLY A 507 -25.77 -6.25 -2.93
N PRO A 508 -25.38 -6.89 -4.05
CA PRO A 508 -24.06 -7.51 -4.22
C PRO A 508 -22.90 -6.56 -3.95
N ILE A 509 -21.89 -7.04 -3.21
CA ILE A 509 -20.62 -6.33 -2.99
C ILE A 509 -19.44 -7.21 -3.45
N ALA A 510 -18.53 -6.60 -4.22
CA ALA A 510 -17.31 -7.22 -4.76
C ALA A 510 -16.05 -6.66 -4.06
N ILE A 511 -14.89 -7.29 -4.26
CA ILE A 511 -13.63 -6.89 -3.60
C ILE A 511 -13.26 -5.44 -3.90
N LYS A 512 -13.40 -5.01 -5.16
CA LYS A 512 -13.16 -3.60 -5.55
C LYS A 512 -14.07 -2.57 -4.84
N ASN A 513 -15.21 -2.98 -4.29
CA ASN A 513 -16.03 -2.08 -3.45
C ASN A 513 -15.43 -1.91 -2.04
N VAL A 514 -14.64 -2.86 -1.55
CA VAL A 514 -13.99 -2.78 -0.23
C VAL A 514 -12.88 -1.71 -0.21
N ALA A 515 -12.22 -1.50 -1.34
CA ALA A 515 -11.26 -0.41 -1.53
C ALA A 515 -11.91 0.98 -1.30
N ASP A 516 -13.20 1.12 -1.63
CA ASP A 516 -13.96 2.36 -1.46
C ASP A 516 -14.34 2.62 0.03
N LEU A 517 -14.24 1.59 0.88
CA LEU A 517 -14.37 1.69 2.35
C LEU A 517 -13.03 2.01 3.02
N TYR A 518 -11.92 1.43 2.53
CA TYR A 518 -10.61 1.57 3.15
C TYR A 518 -9.52 1.90 2.11
N LEU A 519 -9.33 3.22 1.90
CA LEU A 519 -8.46 3.76 0.85
C LEU A 519 -6.97 3.45 1.05
N TYR A 520 -6.52 3.24 2.29
CA TYR A 520 -5.10 3.07 2.62
C TYR A 520 -4.65 1.59 2.66
N ASP A 521 -3.37 1.39 2.37
CA ASP A 521 -2.58 0.16 2.52
C ASP A 521 -2.24 -0.18 3.98
N ASN A 522 -2.54 0.72 4.92
CA ASN A 522 -2.35 0.55 6.36
C ASN A 522 -2.78 -0.84 6.88
N VAL A 523 -1.88 -1.53 7.59
CA VAL A 523 -2.17 -2.79 8.29
C VAL A 523 -2.90 -2.55 9.62
N THR A 524 -3.57 -3.58 10.12
CA THR A 524 -4.25 -3.56 11.42
C THR A 524 -3.25 -3.50 12.58
N ALA A 525 -3.67 -2.85 13.66
CA ALA A 525 -2.97 -2.78 14.94
C ALA A 525 -3.96 -2.96 16.09
N VAL A 526 -3.45 -3.34 17.26
CA VAL A 526 -4.20 -3.38 18.52
C VAL A 526 -3.48 -2.57 19.59
N LEU A 527 -4.26 -1.80 20.36
CA LEU A 527 -3.81 -0.96 21.46
C LEU A 527 -4.54 -1.36 22.76
N LYS A 528 -3.82 -1.37 23.90
CA LYS A 528 -4.44 -1.46 25.24
C LYS A 528 -4.41 -0.10 25.92
N VAL A 529 -5.57 0.55 26.00
CA VAL A 529 -5.72 1.94 26.48
C VAL A 529 -6.62 2.01 27.71
N THR A 530 -6.46 3.06 28.52
CA THR A 530 -7.37 3.33 29.64
C THR A 530 -8.57 4.17 29.21
N GLY A 531 -9.64 4.18 30.01
CA GLY A 531 -10.82 5.01 29.79
C GLY A 531 -10.52 6.52 29.77
N LYS A 532 -9.43 6.94 30.42
CA LYS A 532 -8.89 8.29 30.30
C LYS A 532 -8.25 8.52 28.93
N ASP A 533 -7.37 7.63 28.50
CA ASP A 533 -6.68 7.73 27.20
C ASP A 533 -7.70 7.72 26.04
N LEU A 534 -8.71 6.86 26.14
CA LEU A 534 -9.86 6.79 25.25
C LEU A 534 -10.62 8.14 25.15
N ARG A 535 -10.73 8.88 26.25
CA ARG A 535 -11.31 10.23 26.26
C ARG A 535 -10.42 11.23 25.55
N GLU A 536 -9.10 11.21 25.82
CA GLU A 536 -8.15 12.13 25.16
C GLU A 536 -8.00 11.87 23.65
N TRP A 537 -8.16 10.62 23.22
CA TRP A 537 -8.27 10.23 21.80
C TRP A 537 -9.47 10.93 21.15
N LEU A 538 -10.66 10.80 21.74
CA LEU A 538 -11.88 11.44 21.24
C LEU A 538 -11.83 12.98 21.31
N GLU A 539 -11.18 13.57 22.32
CA GLU A 539 -10.96 15.03 22.40
C GLU A 539 -10.05 15.55 21.29
N MET A 540 -9.05 14.75 20.85
CA MET A 540 -8.26 15.07 19.66
C MET A 540 -9.11 14.95 18.39
N SER A 541 -9.83 13.85 18.20
CA SER A 541 -10.70 13.67 17.02
C SER A 541 -11.78 14.75 16.90
N ALA A 542 -12.26 15.30 18.02
CA ALA A 542 -13.15 16.47 18.04
C ALA A 542 -12.57 17.75 17.38
N GLY A 543 -11.27 17.78 17.08
CA GLY A 543 -10.59 18.79 16.25
C GLY A 543 -11.18 18.97 14.85
N GLN A 544 -11.91 17.95 14.36
CA GLN A 544 -12.69 17.99 13.12
C GLN A 544 -13.82 19.04 13.14
N PHE A 545 -14.19 19.56 14.32
CA PHE A 545 -15.26 20.55 14.47
C PHE A 545 -14.72 21.94 14.82
N ASN A 546 -15.32 22.95 14.19
CA ASN A 546 -15.20 24.33 14.63
C ASN A 546 -15.85 24.52 16.02
N GLN A 547 -15.64 25.68 16.65
CA GLN A 547 -16.39 26.04 17.85
C GLN A 547 -17.71 26.73 17.46
N ILE A 548 -18.83 26.16 17.89
CA ILE A 548 -20.16 26.76 17.71
C ILE A 548 -20.42 27.73 18.88
N ASP A 549 -20.83 28.96 18.57
CA ASP A 549 -21.10 30.00 19.57
C ASP A 549 -22.60 30.07 19.90
N PRO A 550 -23.04 29.72 21.13
CA PRO A 550 -24.45 29.75 21.51
C PRO A 550 -25.08 31.15 21.52
N SER A 551 -24.28 32.22 21.45
CA SER A 551 -24.79 33.60 21.36
C SER A 551 -25.10 34.04 19.93
N LYS A 552 -24.66 33.29 18.91
CA LYS A 552 -24.88 33.62 17.49
C LYS A 552 -26.11 32.88 16.93
N THR A 553 -27.05 33.65 16.39
CA THR A 553 -28.33 33.16 15.85
C THR A 553 -28.38 33.01 14.33
N GLY A 554 -27.27 33.25 13.63
CA GLY A 554 -27.15 33.04 12.18
C GLY A 554 -26.19 31.90 11.85
N PRO A 555 -26.04 31.51 10.56
CA PRO A 555 -25.35 30.29 10.15
C PRO A 555 -23.92 30.15 10.69
N GLN A 556 -23.62 28.99 11.29
CA GLN A 556 -22.31 28.63 11.82
C GLN A 556 -21.83 27.32 11.20
N GLN A 557 -20.71 27.35 10.48
CA GLN A 557 -20.15 26.16 9.83
C GLN A 557 -19.50 25.23 10.87
N LEU A 558 -19.97 23.98 10.92
CA LEU A 558 -19.59 22.96 11.90
C LEU A 558 -18.25 22.30 11.61
N ILE A 559 -17.95 22.04 10.34
CA ILE A 559 -16.77 21.26 9.92
C ILE A 559 -15.55 22.17 9.78
N ASN A 560 -14.48 21.81 10.48
CA ASN A 560 -13.15 22.38 10.30
C ASN A 560 -12.50 21.76 9.06
N THR A 561 -12.42 22.51 7.95
CA THR A 561 -11.87 22.03 6.67
C THR A 561 -10.35 21.91 6.63
N ASP A 562 -9.65 22.53 7.58
CA ASP A 562 -8.19 22.45 7.67
C ASP A 562 -7.76 21.17 8.40
N TYR A 563 -8.59 20.70 9.34
CA TYR A 563 -8.43 19.40 9.98
C TYR A 563 -8.58 18.26 8.97
N ARG A 564 -7.75 17.22 9.10
CA ARG A 564 -7.73 16.09 8.15
C ARG A 564 -8.71 15.01 8.60
N THR A 565 -9.59 14.57 7.70
CA THR A 565 -10.65 13.59 8.04
C THR A 565 -10.10 12.25 8.53
N TYR A 566 -8.89 11.84 8.12
CA TYR A 566 -8.19 10.66 8.65
C TYR A 566 -7.73 10.80 10.12
N ASN A 567 -7.93 11.96 10.76
CA ASN A 567 -7.71 12.19 12.19
C ASN A 567 -9.04 12.37 12.96
N PHE A 568 -10.19 12.19 12.30
CA PHE A 568 -11.50 12.05 12.92
C PHE A 568 -11.82 10.57 13.10
N ASP A 569 -11.35 9.97 14.18
CA ASP A 569 -11.66 8.58 14.50
C ASP A 569 -13.00 8.51 15.24
N VAL A 570 -13.90 7.66 14.73
CA VAL A 570 -15.11 7.23 15.44
C VAL A 570 -14.82 5.90 16.10
N ILE A 571 -15.08 5.82 17.42
CA ILE A 571 -14.76 4.65 18.22
C ILE A 571 -16.02 3.85 18.56
N ASP A 572 -16.13 2.67 17.97
CA ASP A 572 -17.26 1.75 18.06
C ASP A 572 -17.20 0.88 19.34
N GLY A 573 -18.38 0.55 19.89
CA GLY A 573 -18.55 -0.24 21.12
C GLY A 573 -18.67 0.58 22.41
N ILE A 574 -18.54 1.91 22.33
CA ILE A 574 -18.77 2.89 23.40
C ILE A 574 -19.72 3.97 22.88
N ASN A 575 -20.54 4.57 23.75
CA ASN A 575 -21.41 5.70 23.38
C ASN A 575 -20.84 7.01 23.95
N TYR A 576 -20.98 8.13 23.23
CA TYR A 576 -20.49 9.45 23.67
C TYR A 576 -21.22 10.61 22.97
N THR A 577 -21.03 11.84 23.46
CA THR A 577 -21.55 13.07 22.83
C THR A 577 -20.45 14.13 22.67
N PHE A 578 -20.53 14.95 21.63
CA PHE A 578 -19.63 16.08 21.39
C PHE A 578 -20.32 17.43 21.71
N ASP A 579 -19.86 18.15 22.73
CA ASP A 579 -20.16 19.58 22.92
C ASP A 579 -19.19 20.44 22.11
N VAL A 580 -19.53 20.67 20.85
CA VAL A 580 -18.80 21.58 19.95
C VAL A 580 -18.88 23.06 20.34
N THR A 581 -19.57 23.43 21.42
CA THR A 581 -19.55 24.80 21.96
C THR A 581 -18.34 25.08 22.85
N GLN A 582 -17.64 24.04 23.33
CA GLN A 582 -16.30 24.18 23.93
C GLN A 582 -15.25 24.43 22.84
N PRO A 583 -14.13 25.11 23.14
CA PRO A 583 -12.97 25.16 22.23
C PRO A 583 -12.35 23.76 22.07
N ASN A 584 -11.49 23.59 21.07
CA ASN A 584 -10.73 22.34 20.91
C ASN A 584 -9.67 22.19 22.02
N LYS A 585 -9.61 21.02 22.64
CA LYS A 585 -8.64 20.70 23.69
C LYS A 585 -7.19 20.67 23.15
N TYR A 586 -7.04 20.08 21.96
CA TYR A 586 -5.79 19.92 21.23
C TYR A 586 -5.75 20.76 19.94
N ASP A 587 -4.55 21.11 19.47
CA ASP A 587 -4.33 21.61 18.11
C ASP A 587 -4.14 20.47 17.09
N MET A 588 -3.90 20.81 15.83
CA MET A 588 -3.74 19.84 14.74
C MET A 588 -2.52 18.91 14.88
N ASP A 589 -1.52 19.31 15.66
CA ASP A 589 -0.29 18.54 15.91
C ASP A 589 -0.38 17.70 17.21
N GLY A 590 -1.49 17.82 17.96
CA GLY A 590 -1.72 17.11 19.23
C GLY A 590 -1.10 17.80 20.45
N ASN A 591 -0.79 19.09 20.37
CA ASN A 591 -0.38 19.89 21.54
C ASN A 591 -1.62 20.31 22.35
N LEU A 592 -1.50 20.27 23.68
CA LEU A 592 -2.60 20.66 24.58
C LEU A 592 -2.73 22.19 24.62
N VAL A 593 -3.82 22.74 24.09
CA VAL A 593 -4.04 24.19 23.97
C VAL A 593 -5.15 24.73 24.87
N ASN A 594 -6.17 23.93 25.19
CA ASN A 594 -7.22 24.30 26.15
C ASN A 594 -7.40 23.17 27.18
N PRO A 595 -6.59 23.12 28.26
CA PRO A 595 -6.58 22.01 29.22
C PRO A 595 -7.94 21.67 29.85
N ASP A 596 -8.72 22.70 30.16
CA ASP A 596 -10.04 22.61 30.82
C ASP A 596 -11.20 22.39 29.81
N ALA A 597 -10.90 22.24 28.52
CA ALA A 597 -11.91 21.95 27.50
C ALA A 597 -12.33 20.47 27.56
N HIS A 598 -13.64 20.26 27.50
CA HIS A 598 -14.26 18.94 27.51
C HIS A 598 -15.35 18.86 26.45
N ARG A 599 -14.96 18.54 25.21
CA ARG A 599 -15.92 18.26 24.13
C ARG A 599 -16.57 16.90 24.32
N VAL A 600 -15.85 15.91 24.86
CA VAL A 600 -16.31 14.52 25.00
C VAL A 600 -17.12 14.33 26.28
N ARG A 601 -18.44 14.17 26.12
CA ARG A 601 -19.41 13.95 27.18
C ARG A 601 -20.07 12.58 27.06
N ASP A 602 -20.81 12.21 28.11
CA ASP A 602 -21.65 11.00 28.19
C ASP A 602 -20.95 9.67 27.82
N LEU A 603 -19.62 9.64 27.95
CA LEU A 603 -18.77 8.51 27.57
C LEU A 603 -19.13 7.26 28.39
N THR A 604 -19.77 6.29 27.75
CA THR A 604 -20.35 5.10 28.38
C THR A 604 -19.99 3.82 27.62
N TYR A 605 -19.81 2.74 28.37
CA TYR A 605 -19.64 1.37 27.85
C TYR A 605 -20.78 0.51 28.41
N MET A 606 -21.53 -0.18 27.54
CA MET A 606 -22.75 -0.92 27.93
C MET A 606 -23.72 -0.09 28.81
N GLY A 607 -23.85 1.21 28.51
CA GLY A 607 -24.68 2.17 29.25
C GLY A 607 -24.14 2.58 30.64
N GLN A 608 -22.96 2.12 31.06
CA GLN A 608 -22.31 2.55 32.31
C GLN A 608 -21.20 3.59 32.00
N PRO A 609 -21.04 4.65 32.82
CA PRO A 609 -19.98 5.64 32.61
C PRO A 609 -18.58 5.01 32.59
N VAL A 610 -17.78 5.35 31.58
CA VAL A 610 -16.39 4.87 31.47
C VAL A 610 -15.54 5.52 32.55
N ALA A 611 -14.97 4.70 33.43
CA ALA A 611 -14.04 5.13 34.46
C ALA A 611 -12.63 5.32 33.88
N ASP A 612 -11.91 6.34 34.34
CA ASP A 612 -10.59 6.71 33.82
C ASP A 612 -9.56 5.55 33.80
N GLY A 613 -9.62 4.64 34.77
CA GLY A 613 -8.75 3.46 34.87
C GLY A 613 -9.31 2.15 34.29
N GLN A 614 -10.44 2.19 33.58
CA GLN A 614 -11.00 1.01 32.91
C GLN A 614 -10.17 0.68 31.66
N GLU A 615 -9.73 -0.56 31.49
CA GLU A 615 -8.93 -0.98 30.33
C GLU A 615 -9.79 -1.43 29.14
N PHE A 616 -9.35 -1.11 27.93
CA PHE A 616 -9.98 -1.47 26.66
C PHE A 616 -8.93 -1.96 25.67
N MET A 617 -9.28 -2.96 24.85
CA MET A 617 -8.51 -3.35 23.67
C MET A 617 -9.16 -2.71 22.44
N VAL A 618 -8.43 -1.82 21.77
CA VAL A 618 -8.92 -1.06 20.62
C VAL A 618 -8.24 -1.54 19.35
N ALA A 619 -9.03 -2.03 18.39
CA ALA A 619 -8.55 -2.28 17.04
C ALA A 619 -8.37 -0.95 16.30
N THR A 620 -7.27 -0.78 15.58
CA THR A 620 -7.04 0.38 14.72
C THR A 620 -6.01 0.02 13.64
N ASN A 621 -5.24 0.97 13.14
CA ASN A 621 -4.25 0.80 12.09
C ASN A 621 -2.84 1.23 12.50
N ASN A 622 -1.83 0.77 11.75
CA ASN A 622 -0.41 1.09 11.98
C ASN A 622 -0.12 2.60 12.00
N TYR A 623 -0.69 3.40 11.10
CA TYR A 623 -0.51 4.86 11.08
C TYR A 623 -0.94 5.53 12.39
N ARG A 624 -2.09 5.13 12.96
CA ARG A 624 -2.50 5.63 14.27
C ARG A 624 -1.60 5.10 15.38
N ALA A 625 -1.27 3.81 15.34
CA ALA A 625 -0.49 3.12 16.36
C ALA A 625 0.97 3.58 16.47
N SER A 626 1.60 4.04 15.39
CA SER A 626 2.95 4.64 15.41
C SER A 626 2.94 6.17 15.63
N GLY A 627 1.77 6.80 15.58
CA GLY A 627 1.60 8.24 15.67
C GLY A 627 1.62 8.81 17.10
N ASN A 628 1.99 10.09 17.23
CA ASN A 628 1.99 10.85 18.49
C ASN A 628 0.59 11.28 18.97
N PHE A 629 -0.47 10.58 18.56
CA PHE A 629 -1.86 10.99 18.79
C PHE A 629 -2.21 10.94 20.29
N PRO A 630 -2.85 11.98 20.87
CA PRO A 630 -3.35 11.96 22.25
C PRO A 630 -4.18 10.70 22.56
N GLY A 631 -4.05 10.20 23.80
CA GLY A 631 -4.60 8.90 24.18
C GLY A 631 -3.78 7.72 23.65
N VAL A 632 -3.64 7.60 22.33
CA VAL A 632 -2.97 6.47 21.66
C VAL A 632 -1.51 6.30 22.08
N ARG A 633 -0.73 7.38 22.12
CA ARG A 633 0.70 7.33 22.51
C ARG A 633 0.96 6.85 23.94
N ASN A 634 -0.08 6.76 24.77
CA ASN A 634 -0.01 6.27 26.15
C ASN A 634 -0.31 4.76 26.25
N ALA A 635 -0.66 4.08 25.14
CA ALA A 635 -1.11 2.69 25.15
C ALA A 635 -0.11 1.75 25.85
N SER A 636 -0.60 1.03 26.85
CA SER A 636 0.17 0.08 27.67
C SER A 636 0.59 -1.19 26.93
N GLU A 637 -0.06 -1.48 25.81
CA GLU A 637 0.31 -2.47 24.81
C GLU A 637 0.03 -1.86 23.43
N ASN A 638 0.94 -2.07 22.50
CA ASN A 638 0.83 -1.63 21.11
C ASN A 638 1.42 -2.72 20.22
N ARG A 639 0.62 -3.30 19.33
CA ARG A 639 1.00 -4.45 18.52
C ARG A 639 0.42 -4.35 17.12
N LEU A 640 1.29 -4.31 16.11
CA LEU A 640 0.88 -4.50 14.72
C LEU A 640 0.42 -5.96 14.52
N LEU A 641 -0.70 -6.13 13.82
CA LEU A 641 -1.27 -7.42 13.44
C LEU A 641 -0.99 -7.76 11.96
N ASN A 642 -0.48 -6.80 11.19
CA ASN A 642 0.14 -6.92 9.86
C ASN A 642 -0.73 -7.47 8.73
N LEU A 643 -1.99 -7.81 9.01
CA LEU A 643 -3.01 -7.98 7.99
C LEU A 643 -3.60 -6.61 7.60
N GLU A 644 -3.61 -6.29 6.31
CA GLU A 644 -4.25 -5.09 5.75
C GLU A 644 -5.70 -4.92 6.24
N ASN A 645 -6.09 -3.68 6.57
CA ASN A 645 -7.48 -3.40 6.94
C ASN A 645 -8.47 -3.75 5.80
N ARG A 646 -8.05 -3.60 4.53
CA ARG A 646 -8.79 -4.07 3.34
C ARG A 646 -9.01 -5.59 3.38
N GLN A 647 -7.98 -6.37 3.68
CA GLN A 647 -8.09 -7.83 3.74
C GLN A 647 -8.90 -8.28 4.95
N VAL A 648 -8.84 -7.57 6.08
CA VAL A 648 -9.76 -7.78 7.22
C VAL A 648 -11.22 -7.58 6.83
N LEU A 649 -11.54 -6.51 6.10
CA LEU A 649 -12.88 -6.28 5.54
C LEU A 649 -13.30 -7.41 4.57
N ILE A 650 -12.45 -7.79 3.60
CA ILE A 650 -12.73 -8.89 2.65
C ILE A 650 -13.03 -10.19 3.40
N ASN A 651 -12.21 -10.53 4.40
CA ASN A 651 -12.35 -11.73 5.21
C ASN A 651 -13.67 -11.74 5.99
N TYR A 652 -14.03 -10.62 6.64
CA TYR A 652 -15.27 -10.47 7.39
C TYR A 652 -16.51 -10.58 6.48
N ILE A 653 -16.52 -9.87 5.33
CA ILE A 653 -17.61 -9.93 4.36
C ILE A 653 -17.79 -11.36 3.83
N THR A 654 -16.70 -12.04 3.49
CA THR A 654 -16.71 -13.43 2.99
C THR A 654 -17.19 -14.43 4.06
N ALA A 655 -16.89 -14.17 5.34
CA ALA A 655 -17.28 -15.03 6.45
C ALA A 655 -18.78 -14.91 6.79
N GLU A 656 -19.32 -13.69 6.91
CA GLU A 656 -20.74 -13.47 7.24
C GLU A 656 -21.67 -13.56 6.02
N LYS A 657 -21.13 -13.34 4.80
CA LYS A 657 -21.79 -13.37 3.47
C LYS A 657 -22.88 -12.31 3.24
N THR A 658 -23.72 -12.06 4.24
CA THR A 658 -24.71 -10.99 4.24
C THR A 658 -24.39 -10.03 5.37
N ILE A 659 -23.89 -8.85 5.03
CA ILE A 659 -23.51 -7.81 5.98
C ILE A 659 -24.66 -6.83 6.19
N ASN A 660 -24.84 -6.37 7.43
CA ASN A 660 -25.68 -5.23 7.73
C ASN A 660 -24.80 -4.04 8.16
N PRO A 661 -24.75 -2.95 7.37
CA PRO A 661 -23.90 -1.81 7.68
C PRO A 661 -24.60 -0.75 8.54
N THR A 662 -25.82 -1.00 9.05
CA THR A 662 -26.55 -0.01 9.89
C THR A 662 -25.71 0.47 11.07
N ALA A 663 -25.44 1.77 11.08
CA ALA A 663 -24.78 2.50 12.16
C ALA A 663 -25.58 2.38 13.47
N ASP A 664 -24.92 2.13 14.59
CA ASP A 664 -25.56 1.94 15.89
C ASP A 664 -25.94 3.25 16.60
N ASN A 665 -25.44 4.39 16.11
CA ASN A 665 -25.63 5.75 16.63
C ASN A 665 -24.91 5.99 17.97
N ASN A 666 -23.77 5.33 18.18
CA ASN A 666 -22.89 5.52 19.32
C ASN A 666 -22.56 6.99 19.64
N TRP A 667 -22.37 7.83 18.62
CA TRP A 667 -21.97 9.22 18.76
C TRP A 667 -22.98 10.20 18.18
N ARG A 668 -23.05 11.40 18.78
CA ARG A 668 -23.89 12.54 18.37
C ARG A 668 -23.35 13.85 18.94
N PHE A 669 -23.90 14.98 18.54
CA PHE A 669 -23.65 16.25 19.23
C PHE A 669 -24.48 16.38 20.51
N ALA A 670 -23.99 17.17 21.46
CA ALA A 670 -24.68 17.47 22.71
C ALA A 670 -25.88 18.42 22.50
N ASP A 671 -26.75 18.53 23.51
CA ASP A 671 -27.92 19.41 23.52
C ASP A 671 -27.57 20.92 23.52
N THR A 672 -26.31 21.27 23.73
CA THR A 672 -25.78 22.64 23.69
C THR A 672 -25.94 23.35 22.33
N ILE A 673 -26.12 22.61 21.24
CA ILE A 673 -26.42 23.17 19.91
C ILE A 673 -27.93 23.23 19.57
N LYS A 674 -28.81 22.88 20.51
CA LYS A 674 -30.26 22.79 20.30
C LYS A 674 -30.88 24.13 19.92
N GLY A 675 -31.38 24.20 18.68
CA GLY A 675 -32.01 25.40 18.12
C GLY A 675 -31.04 26.40 17.49
N LEU A 676 -29.73 26.13 17.49
CA LEU A 676 -28.74 26.95 16.78
C LEU A 676 -28.79 26.71 15.26
N ASP A 677 -28.24 27.66 14.51
CA ASP A 677 -28.21 27.64 13.04
C ASP A 677 -26.92 26.95 12.54
N VAL A 678 -26.79 25.65 12.79
CA VAL A 678 -25.57 24.88 12.52
C VAL A 678 -25.57 24.33 11.09
N HIS A 679 -24.60 24.74 10.29
CA HIS A 679 -24.44 24.37 8.88
C HIS A 679 -23.21 23.49 8.64
N PHE A 680 -23.21 22.73 7.55
CA PHE A 680 -22.07 21.97 7.08
C PHE A 680 -22.12 21.77 5.56
N ARG A 681 -20.97 21.43 4.98
CA ARG A 681 -20.75 21.23 3.55
C ARG A 681 -20.65 19.74 3.24
N THR A 682 -21.42 19.23 2.27
CA THR A 682 -21.22 17.88 1.70
C THR A 682 -21.63 17.84 0.23
N ALA A 683 -21.40 16.75 -0.50
CA ALA A 683 -21.74 16.65 -1.93
C ALA A 683 -23.23 16.95 -2.15
N GLU A 684 -23.56 17.79 -3.13
CA GLU A 684 -24.94 18.27 -3.35
C GLU A 684 -25.91 17.10 -3.61
N ARG A 685 -25.41 16.03 -4.25
CA ARG A 685 -26.15 14.79 -4.53
C ARG A 685 -26.66 14.07 -3.28
N ALA A 686 -26.07 14.33 -2.10
CA ALA A 686 -26.53 13.80 -0.82
C ALA A 686 -27.94 14.28 -0.43
N LYS A 687 -28.44 15.38 -1.01
CA LYS A 687 -29.84 15.83 -0.80
C LYS A 687 -30.88 14.75 -1.17
N ASN A 688 -30.54 13.83 -2.07
CA ASN A 688 -31.39 12.72 -2.48
C ASN A 688 -31.53 11.63 -1.39
N LEU A 689 -30.65 11.63 -0.38
CA LEU A 689 -30.61 10.70 0.74
C LEU A 689 -31.32 11.22 1.99
N LEU A 690 -31.86 12.45 1.96
CA LEU A 690 -32.57 13.06 3.09
C LEU A 690 -34.00 12.52 3.30
N ASN A 691 -34.46 11.61 2.43
CA ASN A 691 -35.77 10.97 2.60
C ASN A 691 -35.84 10.26 3.96
N GLN A 692 -36.79 10.67 4.80
CA GLN A 692 -37.00 10.22 6.19
C GLN A 692 -35.97 10.73 7.24
N LYS A 693 -34.93 11.48 6.85
CA LYS A 693 -34.04 12.14 7.83
C LYS A 693 -34.69 13.41 8.40
N THR A 694 -34.66 13.54 9.72
CA THR A 694 -35.11 14.74 10.47
C THR A 694 -33.94 15.56 11.02
N THR A 695 -32.74 14.98 11.08
CA THR A 695 -31.50 15.58 11.61
C THR A 695 -30.74 16.44 10.61
N ILE A 696 -31.07 16.36 9.32
CA ILE A 696 -30.32 17.04 8.25
C ILE A 696 -31.29 17.63 7.22
N GLN A 697 -31.08 18.89 6.85
CA GLN A 697 -31.85 19.62 5.83
C GLN A 697 -30.91 20.18 4.75
N PHE A 698 -31.21 19.97 3.47
CA PHE A 698 -30.53 20.68 2.38
C PHE A 698 -30.98 22.15 2.33
N VAL A 699 -30.03 23.08 2.23
CA VAL A 699 -30.29 24.52 2.21
C VAL A 699 -30.14 25.07 0.79
N ALA A 700 -28.97 24.89 0.18
CA ALA A 700 -28.65 25.40 -1.16
C ALA A 700 -27.51 24.62 -1.83
N ALA A 701 -27.40 24.72 -3.15
CA ALA A 701 -26.19 24.30 -3.88
C ALA A 701 -25.06 25.32 -3.65
N ASP A 702 -23.80 24.90 -3.70
CA ASP A 702 -22.67 25.82 -3.53
C ASP A 702 -22.58 26.80 -4.73
N PRO A 703 -22.50 28.14 -4.48
CA PRO A 703 -22.36 29.14 -5.54
C PRO A 703 -21.15 28.96 -6.46
N SER A 704 -20.08 28.29 -6.02
CA SER A 704 -18.88 27.96 -6.81
C SER A 704 -19.08 26.78 -7.78
N GLN A 705 -20.23 26.09 -7.72
CA GLN A 705 -20.61 24.99 -8.63
C GLN A 705 -19.66 23.78 -8.63
N ASN A 706 -18.80 23.64 -7.62
CA ASN A 706 -17.85 22.53 -7.49
C ASN A 706 -18.48 21.21 -6.95
N GLY A 707 -19.78 21.01 -7.12
CA GLY A 707 -20.51 19.78 -6.77
C GLY A 707 -20.90 19.63 -5.30
N PHE A 708 -20.57 20.58 -4.43
CA PHE A 708 -21.02 20.61 -3.03
C PHE A 708 -22.38 21.33 -2.87
N GLY A 709 -23.06 21.04 -1.76
CA GLY A 709 -24.18 21.82 -1.24
C GLY A 709 -23.94 22.21 0.22
N ASP A 710 -24.68 23.23 0.65
CA ASP A 710 -24.81 23.66 2.03
C ASP A 710 -26.02 22.97 2.67
N PHE A 711 -25.80 22.37 3.84
CA PHE A 711 -26.77 21.59 4.59
C PHE A 711 -26.82 22.09 6.03
N LYS A 712 -27.99 22.05 6.64
CA LYS A 712 -28.21 22.39 8.04
C LYS A 712 -28.33 21.13 8.88
N TYR A 713 -27.60 21.06 9.99
CA TYR A 713 -27.81 20.08 11.04
C TYR A 713 -28.93 20.53 11.98
N ILE A 714 -29.82 19.61 12.34
CA ILE A 714 -30.97 19.83 13.20
C ILE A 714 -30.82 18.91 14.40
N TYR A 715 -30.50 19.47 15.56
CA TYR A 715 -30.46 18.70 16.80
C TYR A 715 -31.83 18.11 17.13
N THR A 716 -31.88 16.80 17.33
CA THR A 716 -33.03 16.05 17.84
C THR A 716 -32.71 15.44 19.20
N GLU A 717 -33.66 15.44 20.12
CA GLU A 717 -33.55 14.66 21.36
C GLU A 717 -33.30 13.18 21.04
N ALA A 718 -32.38 12.54 21.76
CA ALA A 718 -32.13 11.12 21.62
C ALA A 718 -33.38 10.33 22.07
N THR A 719 -33.97 9.56 21.16
CA THR A 719 -35.07 8.64 21.48
C THR A 719 -34.51 7.42 22.21
N ASP A 720 -34.36 7.55 23.53
CA ASP A 720 -33.83 6.53 24.46
C ASP A 720 -34.42 5.13 24.19
N PRO A 721 -33.66 4.20 23.58
CA PRO A 721 -34.13 2.85 23.28
C PRO A 721 -34.24 1.97 24.53
N SER A 722 -33.68 2.42 25.66
CA SER A 722 -33.55 1.64 26.90
C SER A 722 -34.66 1.91 27.92
N ARG A 723 -35.53 2.90 27.68
CA ARG A 723 -36.59 3.31 28.62
C ARG A 723 -37.86 2.45 28.49
N PRO A 724 -38.17 1.54 29.44
CA PRO A 724 -39.27 0.60 29.24
C PRO A 724 -40.63 1.27 29.44
N THR A 725 -41.47 1.27 28.41
CA THR A 725 -42.85 1.75 28.47
C THR A 725 -43.79 0.67 29.03
N THR A 726 -43.86 0.60 30.37
CA THR A 726 -44.73 -0.30 31.17
C THR A 726 -44.20 -1.75 31.26
N PRO A 727 -44.30 -2.43 32.43
CA PRO A 727 -43.76 -3.79 32.58
C PRO A 727 -44.71 -4.87 32.01
N ALA A 728 -44.24 -5.60 31.00
CA ALA A 728 -44.85 -6.84 30.52
C ALA A 728 -43.79 -7.86 30.07
N ASP A 729 -44.06 -9.13 30.36
CA ASP A 729 -43.28 -10.34 30.03
C ASP A 729 -41.81 -10.46 30.54
N PRO A 730 -41.55 -11.31 31.56
CA PRO A 730 -40.19 -11.63 32.03
C PRO A 730 -39.32 -12.46 31.08
N GLN A 731 -39.82 -12.96 29.94
CA GLN A 731 -39.07 -13.87 29.05
C GLN A 731 -38.09 -13.17 28.08
N ALA A 732 -38.02 -11.84 28.07
CA ALA A 732 -37.04 -11.07 27.29
C ALA A 732 -35.66 -10.96 27.98
N LYS A 733 -35.04 -12.10 28.29
CA LYS A 733 -33.62 -12.20 28.70
C LYS A 733 -32.94 -13.36 27.96
N GLU A 734 -31.63 -13.22 27.75
CA GLU A 734 -30.74 -14.23 27.12
C GLU A 734 -31.02 -14.54 25.64
N GLN A 735 -30.77 -13.56 24.76
CA GLN A 735 -30.36 -13.85 23.37
C GLN A 735 -29.04 -13.17 22.96
N GLU A 736 -28.11 -12.98 23.90
CA GLU A 736 -26.72 -12.63 23.59
C GLU A 736 -25.69 -13.53 24.31
N GLN A 737 -25.91 -14.86 24.28
CA GLN A 737 -24.83 -15.81 24.48
C GLN A 737 -25.13 -17.22 23.93
N THR A 738 -24.96 -17.41 22.62
CA THR A 738 -24.36 -18.66 22.14
C THR A 738 -23.13 -18.31 21.32
N ALA A 739 -21.95 -18.55 21.90
CA ALA A 739 -20.72 -18.43 21.13
C ALA A 739 -20.72 -19.51 20.04
N LYS A 740 -20.89 -19.12 18.77
CA LYS A 740 -20.39 -19.94 17.66
C LYS A 740 -18.91 -20.22 17.98
N PRO A 741 -18.48 -21.47 18.24
CA PRO A 741 -17.11 -21.72 18.62
C PRO A 741 -16.18 -21.30 17.47
N ALA A 742 -15.08 -20.65 17.84
CA ALA A 742 -14.14 -20.05 16.91
C ALA A 742 -13.83 -20.96 15.70
N LEU A 743 -13.61 -20.33 14.54
CA LEU A 743 -13.21 -21.05 13.34
C LEU A 743 -11.83 -21.66 13.58
N SER A 744 -11.82 -22.94 13.98
CA SER A 744 -10.60 -23.74 14.08
C SER A 744 -9.86 -23.74 12.74
N LEU A 745 -8.57 -24.03 12.74
CA LEU A 745 -7.77 -24.01 11.51
C LEU A 745 -8.39 -24.88 10.40
N HIS A 746 -8.98 -26.04 10.76
CA HIS A 746 -9.81 -26.85 9.87
C HIS A 746 -11.07 -26.14 9.36
N LYS A 747 -11.82 -25.38 10.20
CA LYS A 747 -12.98 -24.60 9.73
C LYS A 747 -12.59 -23.40 8.86
N ARG A 748 -11.43 -22.78 9.09
CA ARG A 748 -10.87 -21.74 8.20
C ARG A 748 -10.53 -22.35 6.85
N GLN A 749 -9.81 -23.47 6.86
CA GLN A 749 -9.56 -24.28 5.66
C GLN A 749 -10.87 -24.77 5.01
N ALA A 750 -11.94 -25.05 5.76
CA ALA A 750 -13.24 -25.44 5.22
C ALA A 750 -14.02 -24.25 4.63
N ILE A 751 -13.82 -23.02 5.11
CA ILE A 751 -14.38 -21.80 4.50
C ILE A 751 -13.59 -21.45 3.24
N LEU A 752 -12.26 -21.54 3.27
CA LEU A 752 -11.41 -21.42 2.08
C LEU A 752 -11.78 -22.49 1.04
N GLN A 753 -11.85 -23.77 1.43
CA GLN A 753 -12.34 -24.86 0.58
C GLN A 753 -13.79 -24.67 0.12
N MET A 754 -14.67 -24.02 0.90
CA MET A 754 -16.02 -23.66 0.45
C MET A 754 -15.98 -22.57 -0.63
N VAL A 755 -15.10 -21.57 -0.52
CA VAL A 755 -14.86 -20.58 -1.58
C VAL A 755 -14.28 -21.28 -2.82
N THR A 756 -13.22 -22.07 -2.68
CA THR A 756 -12.64 -22.89 -3.77
C THR A 756 -13.67 -23.84 -4.39
N SER A 757 -14.54 -24.48 -3.59
CA SER A 757 -15.59 -25.37 -4.09
C SER A 757 -16.70 -24.62 -4.80
N ASN A 758 -17.09 -23.43 -4.32
CA ASN A 758 -18.06 -22.59 -5.00
C ASN A 758 -17.52 -22.12 -6.36
N TYR A 759 -16.26 -21.67 -6.39
CA TYR A 759 -15.55 -21.31 -7.62
C TYR A 759 -15.46 -22.50 -8.60
N GLN A 760 -15.09 -23.69 -8.13
CA GLN A 760 -15.07 -24.92 -8.95
C GLN A 760 -16.47 -25.38 -9.39
N ASN A 761 -17.50 -25.19 -8.58
CA ASN A 761 -18.90 -25.46 -8.94
C ASN A 761 -19.44 -24.44 -9.96
N LEU A 762 -18.94 -23.20 -9.97
CA LEU A 762 -19.28 -22.20 -10.99
C LEU A 762 -18.56 -22.50 -12.32
N GLN A 763 -17.25 -22.77 -12.26
CA GLN A 763 -16.42 -23.22 -13.40
C GLN A 763 -16.98 -24.49 -14.08
N SER A 764 -17.49 -25.45 -13.31
CA SER A 764 -18.10 -26.66 -13.88
C SER A 764 -19.53 -26.46 -14.39
N GLN A 765 -20.23 -25.38 -14.01
CA GLN A 765 -21.49 -24.97 -14.63
C GLN A 765 -21.27 -24.24 -15.97
N THR A 766 -20.20 -23.48 -16.13
CA THR A 766 -19.85 -22.83 -17.41
C THR A 766 -19.29 -23.79 -18.47
N ALA A 767 -18.92 -25.02 -18.09
CA ALA A 767 -18.45 -26.07 -19.01
C ALA A 767 -19.55 -26.88 -19.71
N ALA A 768 -20.84 -26.64 -19.40
CA ALA A 768 -21.96 -27.38 -19.99
C ALA A 768 -22.42 -26.78 -21.34
N PRO A 769 -22.62 -27.59 -22.40
CA PRO A 769 -23.13 -27.09 -23.68
C PRO A 769 -24.55 -26.53 -23.55
N THR A 770 -24.83 -25.43 -24.26
CA THR A 770 -25.93 -24.50 -23.95
C THR A 770 -27.33 -25.07 -24.17
N GLY A 771 -28.00 -25.45 -23.07
CA GLY A 771 -29.45 -25.65 -23.01
C GLY A 771 -30.17 -24.36 -22.62
N SER A 772 -30.87 -23.73 -23.56
CA SER A 772 -31.49 -22.39 -23.36
C SER A 772 -32.50 -22.32 -22.21
N LYS A 773 -32.13 -21.64 -21.13
CA LYS A 773 -33.04 -20.93 -20.19
C LYS A 773 -32.38 -19.66 -19.68
N THR A 774 -33.10 -18.54 -19.78
CA THR A 774 -32.63 -17.22 -19.33
C THR A 774 -32.86 -17.02 -17.83
N SER A 775 -31.81 -17.23 -17.03
CA SER A 775 -31.70 -16.58 -15.71
C SER A 775 -31.11 -15.18 -15.90
N LYS A 776 -31.70 -14.17 -15.25
CA LYS A 776 -31.03 -12.87 -15.11
C LYS A 776 -29.96 -13.00 -14.03
N GLN A 777 -28.68 -12.92 -14.42
CA GLN A 777 -27.67 -12.45 -13.47
C GLN A 777 -28.04 -11.02 -13.05
N ALA A 778 -27.85 -10.70 -11.77
CA ALA A 778 -27.93 -9.32 -11.32
C ALA A 778 -26.66 -8.60 -11.78
N GLU A 779 -26.79 -7.43 -12.41
CA GLU A 779 -25.63 -6.62 -12.75
C GLU A 779 -24.96 -6.14 -11.46
N LEU A 780 -23.63 -6.33 -11.37
CA LEU A 780 -22.84 -5.78 -10.27
C LEU A 780 -22.87 -4.25 -10.31
N PRO A 781 -23.00 -3.56 -9.16
CA PRO A 781 -23.08 -2.11 -9.14
C PRO A 781 -21.76 -1.50 -9.63
N LYS A 782 -21.87 -0.58 -10.60
CA LYS A 782 -20.74 0.21 -11.08
C LYS A 782 -20.34 1.22 -10.00
N THR A 783 -19.09 1.18 -9.55
CA THR A 783 -18.47 2.29 -8.83
C THR A 783 -18.41 3.51 -9.75
N ASN A 784 -18.56 4.72 -9.20
CA ASN A 784 -18.63 5.96 -9.97
C ASN A 784 -17.25 6.45 -10.46
N GLY A 785 -16.59 5.64 -11.29
CA GLY A 785 -15.59 6.13 -12.25
C GLY A 785 -16.25 7.02 -13.30
N GLN A 786 -15.58 8.09 -13.72
CA GLN A 786 -16.17 9.14 -14.55
C GLN A 786 -16.74 8.60 -15.88
N SER A 787 -18.04 8.79 -16.12
CA SER A 787 -18.64 8.55 -17.43
C SER A 787 -18.43 9.75 -18.34
N SER A 788 -17.42 9.69 -19.20
CA SER A 788 -17.16 10.70 -20.22
C SER A 788 -18.23 10.65 -21.33
N TRP A 789 -19.11 11.64 -21.38
CA TRP A 789 -20.16 11.75 -22.39
C TRP A 789 -19.59 12.23 -23.74
N SER A 790 -19.17 11.30 -24.60
CA SER A 790 -18.87 11.57 -26.00
C SER A 790 -20.13 11.47 -26.86
N LEU A 791 -20.62 12.60 -27.38
CA LEU A 791 -21.73 12.62 -28.35
C LEU A 791 -21.25 12.15 -29.73
N SER A 792 -21.35 10.85 -30.01
CA SER A 792 -21.17 10.29 -31.35
C SER A 792 -22.47 10.35 -32.16
N LEU A 793 -22.67 11.43 -32.94
CA LEU A 793 -23.94 11.67 -33.65
C LEU A 793 -23.84 11.50 -35.18
N VAL A 794 -24.26 10.30 -35.64
CA VAL A 794 -24.80 9.96 -36.97
C VAL A 794 -23.84 9.93 -38.18
N GLY A 795 -23.91 8.84 -38.96
CA GLY A 795 -23.47 8.89 -40.36
C GLY A 795 -23.44 7.59 -41.18
N LEU A 796 -24.57 6.93 -41.46
CA LEU A 796 -25.06 6.67 -42.85
C LEU A 796 -26.35 5.82 -42.92
N LEU A 797 -27.25 6.18 -43.84
CA LEU A 797 -27.75 5.27 -44.90
C LEU A 797 -28.55 6.01 -45.99
N ILE A 798 -27.85 6.29 -47.10
CA ILE A 798 -28.24 6.34 -48.53
C ILE A 798 -29.73 6.07 -48.90
N SER A 799 -30.36 6.99 -49.68
CA SER A 799 -31.13 6.77 -50.95
C SER A 799 -32.23 7.83 -51.23
N ILE A 800 -32.67 8.17 -52.47
CA ILE A 800 -32.02 8.29 -53.80
C ILE A 800 -32.93 9.15 -54.74
N PHE A 801 -32.35 10.01 -55.61
CA PHE A 801 -33.00 10.73 -56.76
C PHE A 801 -34.23 11.67 -56.48
N ALA A 802 -34.79 12.41 -57.44
CA ALA A 802 -34.24 13.46 -58.35
C ALA A 802 -35.38 14.04 -59.25
N ALA A 803 -35.59 15.37 -59.27
CA ALA A 803 -36.47 16.04 -60.24
C ALA A 803 -36.12 17.53 -60.40
N ASN A 804 -36.32 18.09 -61.61
CA ASN A 804 -36.10 19.50 -61.93
C ASN A 804 -37.38 20.33 -61.73
N LEU A 805 -37.28 21.59 -61.27
CA LEU A 805 -37.61 22.80 -62.07
C LEU A 805 -37.53 24.13 -61.28
N LEU A 806 -37.48 25.22 -62.06
CA LEU A 806 -37.33 26.65 -61.72
C LEU A 806 -38.70 27.34 -61.41
N PRO A 807 -38.79 28.64 -61.03
CA PRO A 807 -37.96 29.46 -60.11
C PRO A 807 -38.72 30.57 -59.29
N LYS A 808 -37.97 31.26 -58.39
CA LYS A 808 -38.06 32.72 -58.05
C LYS A 808 -39.41 33.40 -57.66
N SER A 809 -39.49 33.80 -56.40
CA SER A 809 -39.57 35.23 -55.96
C SER A 809 -38.81 35.34 -54.62
N LYS A 810 -38.00 36.33 -54.24
CA LYS A 810 -37.62 37.70 -54.67
C LYS A 810 -38.40 38.85 -54.00
N ARG A 811 -37.67 39.54 -53.10
CA ARG A 811 -38.00 40.74 -52.31
C ARG A 811 -38.89 40.50 -51.07
N HIS A 812 -38.74 41.28 -49.99
CA HIS A 812 -37.91 42.49 -49.87
C HIS A 812 -36.67 42.37 -48.97
#